data_AF-A0A9P0DJD4-F1
#
_entry.id   AF-A0A9P0DJD4-F1
#
_cell.length_a   1.000
_cell.length_b   1.000
_cell.length_c   1.000
_cell.angle_alpha   90.00
_cell.angle_beta   90.00
_cell.angle_gamma   90.00
#
_symmetry.space_group_name_H-M   'P 1'
#
loop_
_entity.id
_entity.type
_entity.pdbx_description
1 polymer ?
#
loop_
_entity_poly.entity_id
_entity_poly.type
_entity_poly.pdbx_seq_one_letter_code
_entity_poly.pdbx_strand_id
1 'polypeptide(L)'
;MNEERMEEDNNMENEVSDSSDSDSDNDKELTSRAEALEAQISSNKYLYDAHVEVTTIYLQMGDLDSMRAAFQRFHETFPLTPKLWLSWIKAEIKIASTSEEKARIFQLFDKAVEDYLSIDVWVEYAQFSIGASELSKTHSILERGLNSAGLHVAEGSLLWDTLRELEHAHVQVNSEGSEEWKNQVNRLADVFKRQLSVPLLNMENTYQEWQDWFKSLPPGIVNPDPIEWGYKKALKVLENYKPFEERLLIAESTERLEIYKEYIKVLKDPSTILCLYERAVVDLCLTAQLWEDYCGFAFKLGDIADQVSARALRHCDWSVELWCTRLRIQENLKRDEKEIVECFEEGLTRCSAVPNLDLWLTFLEYQVRNCGDSDKLDKLFRQAEEQITDETDPARKLSRWRARMLAKGADMGRARKIWNDIVHGRHHKGTASVWLEYARLEIQYGDPNSARTVFRRALAASKDWPQYIAEEWSMFERENGTLEDVMKCLEACSVVKKVVEERQESGREVEEVAESREERVRKRKFEPRERTRIGHAKRSKMDEVVEHKPNLLHAPPKKPIEKDPKITVFVSNLHPRVTERDLKELFPNAVNIDVVLDRKGKSRCFGYVQFAKEEETLVALARDRAPIDGRPVFVSEIKPERTERQPVFKYATGAEENKLFVRGLPVDKTVEEIEKVFKAYDPVDVRVVTKRNGQSKGIAYVEFDTREAANKALLALDQTTVEGQVITVAVSAPPPPKGKQGEQVPRGSSGGAGGAASGEPWRNARSRLQVPVMMVPRAVQAKGAGKSDPSANGGGTGEAPKKNSDFRDMLLNLKK
;
A
#
# COMPACT_ATOMS: atom_id res chain seq x y z
N MET A 1 -67.88 41.96 56.36
CA MET A 1 -68.30 41.53 55.01
C MET A 1 -67.39 40.37 54.60
N ASN A 2 -68.00 39.27 54.16
CA ASN A 2 -67.44 38.13 53.41
C ASN A 2 -66.35 37.26 54.07
N GLU A 3 -66.82 36.19 54.70
CA GLU A 3 -66.72 34.77 54.23
C GLU A 3 -65.37 34.20 53.73
N GLU A 4 -64.88 33.20 54.50
CA GLU A 4 -64.66 31.78 54.17
C GLU A 4 -64.11 31.30 52.78
N ARG A 5 -63.01 30.55 52.88
CA ARG A 5 -62.65 29.22 52.31
C ARG A 5 -63.08 28.74 50.89
N MET A 6 -62.11 28.00 50.31
CA MET A 6 -62.17 26.71 49.57
C MET A 6 -62.05 26.67 48.03
N GLU A 7 -60.99 25.95 47.62
CA GLU A 7 -60.89 24.86 46.62
C GLU A 7 -61.10 25.09 45.10
N GLU A 8 -60.09 24.60 44.35
CA GLU A 8 -60.13 23.97 43.01
C GLU A 8 -60.63 24.83 41.80
N ASP A 9 -60.18 24.65 40.55
CA ASP A 9 -59.69 23.43 39.90
C ASP A 9 -58.67 23.73 38.76
N ASN A 10 -57.98 22.70 38.26
CA ASN A 10 -57.05 22.77 37.13
C ASN A 10 -57.77 22.57 35.78
N ASN A 11 -57.46 23.39 34.78
CA ASN A 11 -57.36 22.88 33.40
C ASN A 11 -56.30 23.66 32.61
N MET A 12 -55.19 22.99 32.31
CA MET A 12 -54.06 23.54 31.54
C MET A 12 -54.00 22.74 30.24
N GLU A 13 -54.68 23.24 29.20
CA GLU A 13 -54.68 22.58 27.89
C GLU A 13 -53.31 22.78 27.20
N ASN A 14 -52.79 21.70 26.62
CA ASN A 14 -51.43 21.63 26.10
C ASN A 14 -51.23 22.49 24.85
N GLU A 15 -50.28 23.43 24.91
CA GLU A 15 -49.56 23.85 23.71
C GLU A 15 -48.61 22.71 23.29
N VAL A 16 -49.04 21.90 22.32
CA VAL A 16 -48.17 20.90 21.69
C VAL A 16 -47.29 21.64 20.68
N SER A 17 -46.00 21.78 20.99
CA SER A 17 -45.03 22.37 20.06
C SER A 17 -44.82 21.46 18.85
N ASP A 18 -45.17 21.95 17.67
CA ASP A 18 -44.89 21.28 16.40
C ASP A 18 -43.37 21.22 16.16
N SER A 19 -42.84 20.02 15.96
CA SER A 19 -41.46 19.79 15.51
C SER A 19 -41.39 18.83 14.31
N SER A 20 -42.51 18.66 13.60
CA SER A 20 -42.65 17.66 12.53
C SER A 20 -42.05 18.08 11.18
N ASP A 21 -41.81 19.37 10.95
CA ASP A 21 -41.42 19.88 9.62
C ASP A 21 -39.92 19.69 9.29
N SER A 22 -39.05 19.53 10.30
CA SER A 22 -37.59 19.52 10.06
C SER A 22 -37.08 18.26 9.35
N ASP A 23 -37.67 17.09 9.61
CA ASP A 23 -37.25 15.84 8.97
C ASP A 23 -37.76 15.77 7.53
N SER A 24 -38.95 16.32 7.26
CA SER A 24 -39.57 16.30 5.93
C SER A 24 -38.76 17.06 4.88
N ASP A 25 -38.13 18.18 5.23
CA ASP A 25 -37.34 18.97 4.28
C ASP A 25 -35.95 18.39 4.03
N ASN A 26 -35.33 17.76 5.04
CA ASN A 26 -34.07 17.05 4.90
C ASN A 26 -34.21 15.84 3.96
N ASP A 27 -35.27 15.05 4.09
CA ASP A 27 -35.53 13.90 3.19
C ASP A 27 -35.80 14.33 1.74
N LYS A 28 -36.45 15.49 1.52
CA LYS A 28 -36.62 16.08 0.17
C LYS A 28 -35.28 16.52 -0.44
N GLU A 29 -34.41 17.15 0.35
CA GLU A 29 -33.07 17.57 -0.11
C GLU A 29 -32.21 16.35 -0.47
N LEU A 30 -32.21 15.31 0.38
CA LEU A 30 -31.53 14.04 0.14
C LEU A 30 -32.07 13.34 -1.13
N THR A 31 -33.39 13.29 -1.31
CA THR A 31 -34.01 12.69 -2.51
C THR A 31 -33.59 13.45 -3.77
N SER A 32 -33.68 14.78 -3.78
CA SER A 32 -33.26 15.60 -4.93
C SER A 32 -31.76 15.47 -5.24
N ARG A 33 -30.93 15.33 -4.19
CA ARG A 33 -29.49 15.07 -4.35
C ARG A 33 -29.24 13.69 -4.97
N ALA A 34 -29.95 12.66 -4.52
CA ALA A 34 -29.85 11.31 -5.08
C ALA A 34 -30.28 11.28 -6.57
N GLU A 35 -31.40 11.90 -6.93
CA GLU A 35 -31.84 12.02 -8.33
C GLU A 35 -30.80 12.73 -9.22
N ALA A 36 -30.21 13.82 -8.73
CA ALA A 36 -29.19 14.56 -9.46
C ALA A 36 -27.90 13.75 -9.66
N LEU A 37 -27.54 12.87 -8.72
CA LEU A 37 -26.40 11.96 -8.83
C LEU A 37 -26.70 10.75 -9.72
N GLU A 38 -27.91 10.16 -9.66
CA GLU A 38 -28.36 9.11 -10.59
C GLU A 38 -28.38 9.61 -12.04
N ALA A 39 -28.74 10.87 -12.28
CA ALA A 39 -28.62 11.50 -13.59
C ALA A 39 -27.15 11.62 -14.05
N GLN A 40 -26.22 11.93 -13.12
CA GLN A 40 -24.78 11.95 -13.42
C GLN A 40 -24.23 10.54 -13.72
N ILE A 41 -24.62 9.54 -12.93
CA ILE A 41 -24.27 8.12 -13.15
C ILE A 41 -24.83 7.62 -14.48
N SER A 42 -26.06 8.01 -14.84
CA SER A 42 -26.68 7.70 -16.13
C SER A 42 -25.93 8.32 -17.31
N SER A 43 -25.32 9.51 -17.14
CA SER A 43 -24.44 10.12 -18.13
C SER A 43 -23.03 9.54 -18.15
N ASN A 44 -22.50 9.12 -17.00
CA ASN A 44 -21.18 8.51 -16.86
C ASN A 44 -21.16 7.53 -15.68
N LYS A 45 -21.31 6.23 -15.99
CA LYS A 45 -21.32 5.17 -14.98
C LYS A 45 -20.02 5.03 -14.20
N TYR A 46 -18.91 5.58 -14.68
CA TYR A 46 -17.57 5.45 -14.07
C TYR A 46 -17.27 6.48 -12.97
N LEU A 47 -18.27 7.23 -12.49
CA LEU A 47 -18.11 8.19 -11.39
C LEU A 47 -18.19 7.50 -10.02
N TYR A 48 -17.06 6.98 -9.53
CA TYR A 48 -16.98 6.25 -8.25
C TYR A 48 -17.59 7.02 -7.06
N ASP A 49 -17.19 8.28 -6.86
CA ASP A 49 -17.65 9.09 -5.72
C ASP A 49 -19.17 9.33 -5.75
N ALA A 50 -19.77 9.44 -6.95
CA ALA A 50 -21.21 9.59 -7.10
C ALA A 50 -21.96 8.33 -6.66
N HIS A 51 -21.47 7.13 -7.00
CA HIS A 51 -22.05 5.87 -6.52
C HIS A 51 -21.95 5.74 -4.99
N VAL A 52 -20.82 6.14 -4.39
CA VAL A 52 -20.64 6.12 -2.92
C VAL A 52 -21.62 7.09 -2.24
N GLU A 53 -21.78 8.30 -2.77
CA GLU A 53 -22.68 9.30 -2.22
C GLU A 53 -24.15 8.84 -2.33
N VAL A 54 -24.59 8.37 -3.50
CA VAL A 54 -25.95 7.84 -3.73
C VAL A 54 -26.28 6.67 -2.81
N THR A 55 -25.39 5.68 -2.72
CA THR A 55 -25.61 4.51 -1.84
C THR A 55 -25.62 4.89 -0.36
N THR A 56 -24.87 5.92 0.04
CA THR A 56 -24.92 6.47 1.40
C THR A 56 -26.23 7.20 1.66
N ILE A 57 -26.74 7.97 0.70
CA ILE A 57 -28.02 8.69 0.82
C ILE A 57 -29.19 7.70 0.95
N TYR A 58 -29.30 6.69 0.07
CA TYR A 58 -30.38 5.70 0.19
C TYR A 58 -30.30 4.88 1.48
N LEU A 59 -29.09 4.62 2.01
CA LEU A 59 -28.90 4.00 3.32
C LEU A 59 -29.39 4.89 4.48
N GLN A 60 -29.30 6.21 4.35
CA GLN A 60 -29.83 7.18 5.32
C GLN A 60 -31.35 7.32 5.25
N MET A 61 -31.91 7.44 4.03
CA MET A 61 -33.35 7.53 3.79
C MET A 61 -34.10 6.22 4.12
N GLY A 62 -33.42 5.08 4.12
CA GLY A 62 -34.05 3.77 4.34
C GLY A 62 -34.88 3.25 3.16
N ASP A 63 -34.75 3.85 1.97
CA ASP A 63 -35.38 3.35 0.75
C ASP A 63 -34.64 2.09 0.26
N LEU A 64 -35.22 0.94 0.57
CA LEU A 64 -34.59 -0.36 0.40
C LEU A 64 -34.43 -0.79 -1.06
N ASP A 65 -35.40 -0.46 -1.91
CA ASP A 65 -35.39 -0.93 -3.29
C ASP A 65 -34.50 -0.03 -4.16
N SER A 66 -34.49 1.28 -3.91
CA SER A 66 -33.49 2.18 -4.49
C SER A 66 -32.07 1.87 -3.98
N MET A 67 -31.89 1.59 -2.68
CA MET A 67 -30.62 1.13 -2.11
C MET A 67 -30.10 -0.13 -2.81
N ARG A 68 -30.94 -1.17 -2.94
CA ARG A 68 -30.59 -2.42 -3.63
C ARG A 68 -30.16 -2.17 -5.07
N ALA A 69 -30.93 -1.39 -5.81
CA ALA A 69 -30.66 -1.10 -7.21
C ALA A 69 -29.35 -0.29 -7.37
N ALA A 70 -29.09 0.67 -6.49
CA ALA A 70 -27.87 1.46 -6.48
C ALA A 70 -26.63 0.61 -6.16
N PHE A 71 -26.65 -0.23 -5.12
CA PHE A 71 -25.53 -1.12 -4.81
C PHE A 71 -25.28 -2.17 -5.90
N GLN A 72 -26.32 -2.66 -6.58
CA GLN A 72 -26.17 -3.56 -7.73
C GLN A 72 -25.45 -2.85 -8.90
N ARG A 73 -25.94 -1.66 -9.32
CA ARG A 73 -25.27 -0.84 -10.35
C ARG A 73 -23.82 -0.50 -9.99
N PHE A 74 -23.57 -0.21 -8.72
CA PHE A 74 -22.23 0.10 -8.21
C PHE A 74 -21.32 -1.14 -8.35
N HIS A 75 -21.74 -2.31 -7.87
CA HIS A 75 -20.95 -3.55 -7.94
C HIS A 75 -20.72 -4.03 -9.39
N GLU A 76 -21.70 -3.88 -10.28
CA GLU A 76 -21.56 -4.18 -11.71
C GLU A 76 -20.44 -3.35 -12.38
N THR A 77 -20.21 -2.13 -11.91
CA THR A 77 -19.17 -1.25 -12.45
C THR A 77 -17.84 -1.37 -11.70
N PHE A 78 -17.87 -1.52 -10.37
CA PHE A 78 -16.71 -1.45 -9.49
C PHE A 78 -16.71 -2.54 -8.41
N PRO A 79 -15.56 -3.15 -8.08
CA PRO A 79 -15.42 -3.99 -6.88
C PRO A 79 -15.69 -3.17 -5.62
N LEU A 80 -16.59 -3.63 -4.75
CA LEU A 80 -16.96 -2.90 -3.54
C LEU A 80 -15.98 -3.22 -2.41
N THR A 81 -15.58 -2.22 -1.65
CA THR A 81 -14.69 -2.44 -0.49
C THR A 81 -15.42 -3.23 0.60
N PRO A 82 -14.70 -3.96 1.48
CA PRO A 82 -15.33 -4.72 2.57
C PRO A 82 -16.25 -3.88 3.47
N LYS A 83 -15.96 -2.57 3.63
CA LYS A 83 -16.82 -1.65 4.39
C LYS A 83 -18.16 -1.38 3.70
N LEU A 84 -18.15 -1.20 2.38
CA LEU A 84 -19.36 -1.00 1.58
C LEU A 84 -20.22 -2.26 1.59
N TRP A 85 -19.61 -3.42 1.34
CA TRP A 85 -20.27 -4.73 1.45
C TRP A 85 -20.92 -4.93 2.82
N LEU A 86 -20.20 -4.71 3.91
CA LEU A 86 -20.74 -4.84 5.26
C LEU A 86 -21.84 -3.83 5.56
N SER A 87 -21.80 -2.61 5.01
CA SER A 87 -22.88 -1.63 5.20
C SER A 87 -24.19 -2.06 4.53
N TRP A 88 -24.13 -2.56 3.29
CA TRP A 88 -25.29 -3.09 2.57
C TRP A 88 -25.84 -4.36 3.25
N ILE A 89 -24.97 -5.32 3.55
CA ILE A 89 -25.37 -6.58 4.18
C ILE A 89 -25.98 -6.34 5.57
N LYS A 90 -25.43 -5.42 6.38
CA LYS A 90 -26.00 -5.08 7.69
C LYS A 90 -27.31 -4.30 7.61
N ALA A 91 -27.60 -3.61 6.50
CA ALA A 91 -28.94 -3.08 6.26
C ALA A 91 -29.92 -4.23 5.99
N GLU A 92 -29.62 -5.11 5.02
CA GLU A 92 -30.48 -6.26 4.67
C GLU A 92 -30.75 -7.19 5.87
N ILE A 93 -29.75 -7.48 6.70
CA ILE A 93 -29.90 -8.31 7.92
C ILE A 93 -30.93 -7.73 8.90
N LYS A 94 -31.06 -6.40 9.02
CA LYS A 94 -32.06 -5.77 9.92
C LYS A 94 -33.49 -5.97 9.45
N ILE A 95 -33.68 -6.19 8.14
CA ILE A 95 -34.99 -6.25 7.48
C ILE A 95 -35.42 -7.72 7.28
N ALA A 96 -34.46 -8.60 6.99
CA ALA A 96 -34.71 -9.97 6.59
C ALA A 96 -35.42 -10.81 7.67
N SER A 97 -36.70 -11.07 7.42
CA SER A 97 -37.57 -11.87 8.30
C SER A 97 -37.89 -13.23 7.69
N THR A 98 -38.03 -13.29 6.37
CA THR A 98 -38.39 -14.50 5.61
C THR A 98 -37.17 -15.39 5.31
N SER A 99 -37.44 -16.66 4.99
CA SER A 99 -36.39 -17.60 4.56
C SER A 99 -35.74 -17.18 3.23
N GLU A 100 -36.52 -16.59 2.33
CA GLU A 100 -36.06 -16.13 1.01
C GLU A 100 -35.16 -14.89 1.10
N GLU A 101 -35.47 -13.94 1.98
CA GLU A 101 -34.57 -12.82 2.30
C GLU A 101 -33.24 -13.32 2.91
N LYS A 102 -33.31 -14.27 3.84
CA LYS A 102 -32.10 -14.89 4.41
C LYS A 102 -31.28 -15.59 3.32
N ALA A 103 -31.92 -16.30 2.39
CA ALA A 103 -31.25 -16.92 1.24
C ALA A 103 -30.56 -15.89 0.32
N ARG A 104 -31.18 -14.72 0.09
CA ARG A 104 -30.55 -13.59 -0.63
C ARG A 104 -29.32 -13.05 0.10
N ILE A 105 -29.34 -12.96 1.44
CA ILE A 105 -28.18 -12.52 2.22
C ILE A 105 -26.99 -13.50 2.08
N PHE A 106 -27.23 -14.82 2.03
CA PHE A 106 -26.15 -15.79 1.71
C PHE A 106 -25.51 -15.48 0.34
N GLN A 107 -26.31 -15.16 -0.68
CA GLN A 107 -25.80 -14.80 -2.01
C GLN A 107 -25.02 -13.47 -2.01
N LEU A 108 -25.42 -12.49 -1.19
CA LEU A 108 -24.66 -11.24 -1.02
C LEU A 108 -23.31 -11.49 -0.34
N PHE A 109 -23.25 -12.32 0.68
CA PHE A 109 -21.98 -12.73 1.29
C PHE A 109 -21.08 -13.50 0.32
N ASP A 110 -21.63 -14.44 -0.47
CA ASP A 110 -20.86 -15.18 -1.46
C ASP A 110 -20.25 -14.25 -2.52
N LYS A 111 -20.94 -13.19 -2.95
CA LYS A 111 -20.36 -12.14 -3.82
C LYS A 111 -19.33 -11.27 -3.09
N ALA A 112 -19.57 -10.92 -1.82
CA ALA A 112 -18.69 -10.05 -1.05
C ALA A 112 -17.29 -10.63 -0.83
N VAL A 113 -17.17 -11.97 -0.73
CA VAL A 113 -15.88 -12.66 -0.58
C VAL A 113 -15.12 -12.86 -1.91
N GLU A 114 -15.73 -12.55 -3.06
CA GLU A 114 -15.08 -12.63 -4.38
C GLU A 114 -14.33 -11.34 -4.75
N ASP A 115 -14.78 -10.16 -4.31
CA ASP A 115 -14.12 -8.88 -4.62
C ASP A 115 -12.74 -8.80 -3.90
N TYR A 116 -12.73 -8.97 -2.57
CA TYR A 116 -11.55 -8.77 -1.72
C TYR A 116 -11.47 -9.79 -0.57
N LEU A 117 -10.25 -10.16 -0.19
CA LEU A 117 -9.98 -10.91 1.03
C LEU A 117 -10.31 -10.06 2.26
N SER A 118 -11.43 -10.37 2.95
CA SER A 118 -11.80 -9.71 4.19
C SER A 118 -12.20 -10.71 5.27
N ILE A 119 -11.49 -10.65 6.39
CA ILE A 119 -11.74 -11.48 7.56
C ILE A 119 -13.01 -11.03 8.29
N ASP A 120 -13.26 -9.71 8.38
CA ASP A 120 -14.50 -9.17 8.97
C ASP A 120 -15.74 -9.67 8.20
N VAL A 121 -15.69 -9.75 6.87
CA VAL A 121 -16.80 -10.28 6.04
C VAL A 121 -17.04 -11.76 6.34
N TRP A 122 -15.99 -12.59 6.43
CA TRP A 122 -16.13 -14.01 6.78
C TRP A 122 -16.64 -14.23 8.20
N VAL A 123 -16.24 -13.41 9.17
CA VAL A 123 -16.71 -13.47 10.56
C VAL A 123 -18.19 -13.13 10.65
N GLU A 124 -18.63 -12.04 10.01
CA GLU A 124 -20.04 -11.65 9.94
C GLU A 124 -20.87 -12.68 9.17
N TYR A 125 -20.30 -13.32 8.14
CA TYR A 125 -20.95 -14.40 7.39
C TYR A 125 -21.24 -15.61 8.29
N ALA A 126 -20.25 -16.04 9.10
CA ALA A 126 -20.41 -17.11 10.06
C ALA A 126 -21.38 -16.75 11.21
N GLN A 127 -21.33 -15.52 11.71
CA GLN A 127 -22.27 -15.03 12.73
C GLN A 127 -23.72 -15.04 12.22
N PHE A 128 -23.95 -14.59 10.99
CA PHE A 128 -25.27 -14.66 10.35
C PHE A 128 -25.73 -16.11 10.16
N SER A 129 -24.85 -17.01 9.71
CA SER A 129 -25.24 -18.40 9.46
C SER A 129 -25.63 -19.16 10.73
N ILE A 130 -25.03 -18.86 11.88
CA ILE A 130 -25.42 -19.40 13.20
C ILE A 130 -26.88 -19.03 13.56
N GLY A 131 -27.32 -17.81 13.26
CA GLY A 131 -28.69 -17.35 13.54
C GLY A 131 -29.72 -17.73 12.48
N ALA A 132 -29.28 -18.10 11.27
CA ALA A 132 -30.15 -18.24 10.10
C ALA A 132 -30.18 -19.65 9.46
N SER A 133 -29.31 -20.58 9.87
CA SER A 133 -29.13 -21.86 9.16
C SER A 133 -28.74 -23.03 10.08
N GLU A 134 -28.67 -24.22 9.49
CA GLU A 134 -28.14 -25.41 10.13
C GLU A 134 -26.63 -25.30 10.37
N LEU A 135 -26.19 -25.94 11.45
CA LEU A 135 -24.80 -25.93 11.89
C LEU A 135 -23.80 -26.40 10.84
N SER A 136 -24.15 -27.42 10.05
CA SER A 136 -23.32 -27.95 8.96
C SER A 136 -22.93 -26.86 7.94
N LYS A 137 -23.87 -25.95 7.62
CA LYS A 137 -23.61 -24.82 6.72
C LYS A 137 -22.64 -23.81 7.33
N THR A 138 -22.76 -23.53 8.63
CA THR A 138 -21.81 -22.68 9.37
C THR A 138 -20.39 -23.26 9.35
N HIS A 139 -20.22 -24.56 9.57
CA HIS A 139 -18.89 -25.19 9.43
C HIS A 139 -18.35 -25.06 8.00
N SER A 140 -19.19 -25.27 6.97
CA SER A 140 -18.77 -25.11 5.58
C SER A 140 -18.32 -23.67 5.26
N ILE A 141 -19.01 -22.66 5.79
CA ILE A 141 -18.64 -21.24 5.64
C ILE A 141 -17.32 -20.94 6.35
N LEU A 142 -17.14 -21.40 7.60
CA LEU A 142 -15.90 -21.21 8.35
C LEU A 142 -14.71 -21.92 7.69
N GLU A 143 -14.88 -23.14 7.18
CA GLU A 143 -13.83 -23.86 6.45
C GLU A 143 -13.47 -23.19 5.11
N ARG A 144 -14.45 -22.63 4.38
CA ARG A 144 -14.19 -21.76 3.21
C ARG A 144 -13.37 -20.53 3.61
N GLY A 145 -13.77 -19.85 4.69
CA GLY A 145 -13.05 -18.70 5.23
C GLY A 145 -11.62 -19.03 5.68
N LEU A 146 -11.40 -20.18 6.30
CA LEU A 146 -10.07 -20.64 6.71
C LEU A 146 -9.18 -21.02 5.53
N ASN A 147 -9.72 -21.62 4.47
CA ASN A 147 -8.97 -21.91 3.25
C ASN A 147 -8.55 -20.64 2.49
N SER A 148 -9.34 -19.56 2.60
CA SER A 148 -9.06 -18.26 1.96
C SER A 148 -8.15 -17.36 2.82
N ALA A 149 -8.50 -17.17 4.09
CA ALA A 149 -7.92 -16.16 4.98
C ALA A 149 -7.24 -16.75 6.25
N GLY A 150 -7.33 -18.06 6.50
CA GLY A 150 -6.81 -18.70 7.72
C GLY A 150 -5.28 -18.68 7.84
N LEU A 151 -4.55 -18.38 6.75
CA LEU A 151 -3.09 -18.16 6.72
C LEU A 151 -2.70 -16.68 6.91
N HIS A 152 -3.66 -15.77 7.10
CA HIS A 152 -3.40 -14.35 7.26
C HIS A 152 -2.72 -14.06 8.61
N VAL A 153 -1.42 -13.79 8.58
CA VAL A 153 -0.54 -13.70 9.76
C VAL A 153 -1.06 -12.77 10.87
N ALA A 154 -1.57 -11.57 10.53
CA ALA A 154 -2.01 -10.59 11.54
C ALA A 154 -3.44 -10.80 12.07
N GLU A 155 -4.43 -10.96 11.19
CA GLU A 155 -5.86 -11.00 11.54
C GLU A 155 -6.49 -12.40 11.47
N GLY A 156 -5.85 -13.38 10.82
CA GLY A 156 -6.43 -14.70 10.55
C GLY A 156 -6.76 -15.51 11.80
N SER A 157 -6.15 -15.17 12.94
CA SER A 157 -6.52 -15.70 14.26
C SER A 157 -7.99 -15.47 14.59
N LEU A 158 -8.62 -14.39 14.10
CA LEU A 158 -10.02 -14.09 14.37
C LEU A 158 -10.97 -15.18 13.82
N LEU A 159 -10.70 -15.71 12.61
CA LEU A 159 -11.50 -16.81 12.05
C LEU A 159 -11.29 -18.12 12.81
N TRP A 160 -10.04 -18.42 13.19
CA TRP A 160 -9.77 -19.56 14.04
C TRP A 160 -10.45 -19.43 15.42
N ASP A 161 -10.46 -18.22 16.01
CA ASP A 161 -11.17 -17.93 17.26
C ASP A 161 -12.67 -18.21 17.11
N THR A 162 -13.32 -17.76 16.02
CA THR A 162 -14.74 -18.06 15.78
C THR A 162 -15.04 -19.56 15.62
N LEU A 163 -14.17 -20.33 14.93
CA LEU A 163 -14.34 -21.78 14.83
C LEU A 163 -14.11 -22.47 16.19
N ARG A 164 -13.10 -22.04 16.97
CA ARG A 164 -12.88 -22.56 18.34
C ARG A 164 -14.06 -22.27 19.25
N GLU A 165 -14.62 -21.06 19.20
CA GLU A 165 -15.81 -20.68 19.99
C GLU A 165 -17.04 -21.54 19.64
N LEU A 166 -17.29 -21.77 18.35
CA LEU A 166 -18.37 -22.64 17.87
C LEU A 166 -18.19 -24.09 18.38
N GLU A 167 -17.02 -24.68 18.19
CA GLU A 167 -16.76 -26.06 18.60
C GLU A 167 -16.76 -26.24 20.13
N HIS A 168 -16.30 -25.23 20.87
CA HIS A 168 -16.37 -25.20 22.34
C HIS A 168 -17.81 -25.11 22.85
N ALA A 169 -18.68 -24.35 22.19
CA ALA A 169 -20.10 -24.32 22.54
C ALA A 169 -20.75 -25.71 22.40
N HIS A 170 -20.41 -26.48 21.36
CA HIS A 170 -20.89 -27.86 21.21
C HIS A 170 -20.35 -28.81 22.28
N VAL A 171 -19.11 -28.65 22.75
CA VAL A 171 -18.58 -29.45 23.87
C VAL A 171 -19.47 -29.27 25.11
N GLN A 172 -19.91 -28.04 25.39
CA GLN A 172 -20.72 -27.70 26.56
C GLN A 172 -22.18 -28.19 26.48
N VAL A 173 -22.72 -28.38 25.27
CA VAL A 173 -24.09 -28.93 25.06
C VAL A 173 -24.14 -30.45 25.30
N ASN A 174 -23.03 -31.15 25.05
CA ASN A 174 -22.97 -32.61 25.15
C ASN A 174 -22.60 -33.08 26.57
N SER A 175 -23.31 -34.10 27.08
CA SER A 175 -23.02 -34.70 28.38
C SER A 175 -21.59 -35.25 28.47
N GLU A 176 -20.84 -34.82 29.48
CA GLU A 176 -19.46 -35.26 29.72
C GLU A 176 -19.35 -36.78 29.77
N GLY A 177 -18.37 -37.32 29.03
CA GLY A 177 -18.12 -38.76 28.95
C GLY A 177 -18.89 -39.53 27.86
N SER A 178 -19.89 -38.93 27.19
CA SER A 178 -20.50 -39.53 25.98
C SER A 178 -19.45 -39.78 24.89
N GLU A 179 -19.70 -40.76 24.02
CA GLU A 179 -18.92 -40.98 22.81
C GLU A 179 -18.98 -39.76 21.87
N GLU A 180 -20.14 -39.09 21.80
CA GLU A 180 -20.32 -37.84 21.05
C GLU A 180 -19.48 -36.71 21.64
N TRP A 181 -19.41 -36.63 22.97
CA TRP A 181 -18.57 -35.66 23.68
C TRP A 181 -17.09 -35.91 23.42
N LYS A 182 -16.62 -37.17 23.46
CA LYS A 182 -15.23 -37.52 23.12
C LYS A 182 -14.89 -37.16 21.67
N ASN A 183 -15.79 -37.44 20.74
CA ASN A 183 -15.63 -37.07 19.33
C ASN A 183 -15.57 -35.53 19.16
N GLN A 184 -16.38 -34.79 19.91
CA GLN A 184 -16.38 -33.33 19.90
C GLN A 184 -15.11 -32.72 20.53
N VAL A 185 -14.59 -33.29 21.62
CA VAL A 185 -13.31 -32.91 22.22
C VAL A 185 -12.16 -33.16 21.24
N ASN A 186 -12.16 -34.29 20.53
CA ASN A 186 -11.16 -34.57 19.50
C ASN A 186 -11.22 -33.58 18.32
N ARG A 187 -12.43 -33.19 17.86
CA ARG A 187 -12.59 -32.12 16.86
C ARG A 187 -11.98 -30.79 17.32
N LEU A 188 -12.29 -30.35 18.54
CA LEU A 188 -11.73 -29.11 19.10
C LEU A 188 -10.20 -29.19 19.24
N ALA A 189 -9.66 -30.34 19.65
CA ALA A 189 -8.22 -30.57 19.69
C ALA A 189 -7.55 -30.52 18.29
N ASP A 190 -8.20 -31.05 17.25
CA ASP A 190 -7.73 -30.94 15.88
C ASP A 190 -7.82 -29.49 15.34
N VAL A 191 -8.79 -28.67 15.77
CA VAL A 191 -8.82 -27.24 15.45
C VAL A 191 -7.63 -26.51 16.10
N PHE A 192 -7.36 -26.74 17.38
CA PHE A 192 -6.16 -26.21 18.05
C PHE A 192 -4.86 -26.64 17.33
N LYS A 193 -4.75 -27.92 16.98
CA LYS A 193 -3.61 -28.48 16.23
C LYS A 193 -3.41 -27.80 14.87
N ARG A 194 -4.49 -27.58 14.12
CA ARG A 194 -4.46 -26.89 12.82
C ARG A 194 -4.00 -25.45 12.99
N GLN A 195 -4.65 -24.67 13.87
CA GLN A 195 -4.31 -23.28 14.12
C GLN A 195 -2.87 -23.09 14.62
N LEU A 196 -2.45 -23.87 15.62
CA LEU A 196 -1.09 -23.78 16.19
C LEU A 196 0.00 -24.26 15.21
N SER A 197 -0.37 -24.91 14.11
CA SER A 197 0.54 -25.22 12.99
C SER A 197 0.67 -24.08 11.97
N VAL A 198 -0.11 -22.99 12.11
CA VAL A 198 -0.04 -21.79 11.25
C VAL A 198 0.74 -20.68 11.97
N PRO A 199 1.67 -19.98 11.31
CA PRO A 199 2.40 -18.85 11.88
C PRO A 199 1.51 -17.59 11.96
N LEU A 200 0.78 -17.44 13.07
CA LEU A 200 -0.09 -16.29 13.37
C LEU A 200 0.49 -15.41 14.48
N LEU A 201 0.25 -14.10 14.44
CA LEU A 201 0.62 -13.21 15.54
C LEU A 201 -0.09 -13.61 16.84
N ASN A 202 0.64 -13.52 17.96
CA ASN A 202 0.17 -13.87 19.31
C ASN A 202 -0.27 -15.34 19.49
N MET A 203 0.18 -16.27 18.62
CA MET A 203 -0.09 -17.71 18.75
C MET A 203 0.40 -18.31 20.08
N GLU A 204 1.33 -17.62 20.76
CA GLU A 204 1.78 -17.93 22.12
C GLU A 204 0.62 -17.90 23.14
N ASN A 205 -0.37 -17.02 22.97
CA ASN A 205 -1.56 -16.95 23.83
C ASN A 205 -2.50 -18.14 23.57
N THR A 206 -2.76 -18.46 22.30
CA THR A 206 -3.57 -19.65 21.93
C THR A 206 -2.95 -20.95 22.42
N TYR A 207 -1.61 -21.02 22.50
CA TYR A 207 -0.93 -22.17 23.07
C TYR A 207 -1.13 -22.28 24.60
N GLN A 208 -1.17 -21.15 25.32
CA GLN A 208 -1.54 -21.12 26.74
C GLN A 208 -3.00 -21.55 26.97
N GLU A 209 -3.94 -21.03 26.16
CA GLU A 209 -5.36 -21.46 26.18
C GLU A 209 -5.47 -22.98 26.00
N TRP A 210 -4.75 -23.54 25.03
CA TRP A 210 -4.72 -24.98 24.79
C TRP A 210 -4.12 -25.76 25.97
N GLN A 211 -3.02 -25.28 26.58
CA GLN A 211 -2.43 -25.94 27.74
C GLN A 211 -3.37 -25.97 28.94
N ASP A 212 -4.08 -24.88 29.22
CA ASP A 212 -5.02 -24.80 30.34
C ASP A 212 -6.30 -25.61 30.08
N TRP A 213 -6.81 -25.61 28.86
CA TRP A 213 -7.89 -26.51 28.45
C TRP A 213 -7.48 -27.98 28.53
N PHE A 214 -6.28 -28.35 28.06
CA PHE A 214 -5.78 -29.73 28.13
C PHE A 214 -5.65 -30.25 29.56
N LYS A 215 -5.21 -29.42 30.52
CA LYS A 215 -5.19 -29.76 31.96
C LYS A 215 -6.58 -30.05 32.54
N SER A 216 -7.65 -29.50 31.94
CA SER A 216 -9.03 -29.73 32.38
C SER A 216 -9.64 -31.04 31.85
N LEU A 217 -9.01 -31.66 30.84
CA LEU A 217 -9.54 -32.88 30.22
C LEU A 217 -9.14 -34.16 30.99
N PRO A 218 -9.98 -35.21 30.97
CA PRO A 218 -9.59 -36.54 31.43
C PRO A 218 -8.36 -37.08 30.69
N PRO A 219 -7.43 -37.77 31.38
CA PRO A 219 -6.19 -38.24 30.79
C PRO A 219 -6.43 -39.29 29.70
N GLY A 220 -5.66 -39.19 28.60
CA GLY A 220 -5.63 -40.18 27.52
C GLY A 220 -6.63 -39.98 26.37
N ILE A 221 -7.42 -38.89 26.37
CA ILE A 221 -8.33 -38.59 25.24
C ILE A 221 -7.56 -38.00 24.04
N VAL A 222 -6.67 -37.03 24.29
CA VAL A 222 -5.94 -36.27 23.27
C VAL A 222 -4.43 -36.47 23.45
N ASN A 223 -3.69 -36.64 22.35
CA ASN A 223 -2.22 -36.64 22.38
C ASN A 223 -1.67 -35.20 22.21
N PRO A 224 -0.88 -34.66 23.15
CA PRO A 224 -0.30 -33.32 23.06
C PRO A 224 0.87 -33.19 22.06
N ASP A 225 1.64 -34.25 21.81
CA ASP A 225 2.92 -34.16 21.07
C ASP A 225 2.80 -33.54 19.66
N PRO A 226 1.78 -33.88 18.84
CA PRO A 226 1.63 -33.30 17.50
C PRO A 226 1.33 -31.79 17.53
N ILE A 227 0.66 -31.32 18.59
CA ILE A 227 0.26 -29.92 18.76
C ILE A 227 1.48 -29.09 19.17
N GLU A 228 2.26 -29.57 20.14
CA GLU A 228 3.49 -28.92 20.57
C GLU A 228 4.55 -28.88 19.45
N TRP A 229 4.66 -29.95 18.64
CA TRP A 229 5.53 -29.97 17.46
C TRP A 229 5.10 -28.95 16.40
N GLY A 230 3.79 -28.89 16.09
CA GLY A 230 3.22 -27.91 15.16
C GLY A 230 3.50 -26.48 15.60
N TYR A 231 3.21 -26.18 16.88
CA TYR A 231 3.49 -24.90 17.52
C TYR A 231 4.95 -24.47 17.41
N LYS A 232 5.90 -25.33 17.82
CA LYS A 232 7.34 -25.02 17.76
C LYS A 232 7.82 -24.76 16.34
N LYS A 233 7.29 -25.49 15.35
CA LYS A 233 7.61 -25.30 13.93
C LYS A 233 7.05 -23.97 13.41
N ALA A 234 5.78 -23.67 13.69
CA ALA A 234 5.11 -22.45 13.26
C ALA A 234 5.73 -21.20 13.88
N LEU A 235 6.06 -21.23 15.17
CA LEU A 235 6.72 -20.13 15.89
C LEU A 235 8.05 -19.73 15.22
N LYS A 236 8.88 -20.72 14.85
CA LYS A 236 10.15 -20.50 14.13
C LYS A 236 9.95 -19.95 12.71
N VAL A 237 8.82 -20.25 12.06
CA VAL A 237 8.47 -19.66 10.76
C VAL A 237 8.05 -18.19 10.97
N LEU A 238 7.21 -17.93 11.98
CA LEU A 238 6.71 -16.60 12.35
C LEU A 238 7.84 -15.61 12.68
N GLU A 239 8.93 -16.06 13.30
CA GLU A 239 10.13 -15.22 13.53
C GLU A 239 10.68 -14.58 12.26
N ASN A 240 10.57 -15.24 11.10
CA ASN A 240 10.99 -14.68 9.81
C ASN A 240 9.96 -13.68 9.24
N TYR A 241 8.71 -13.73 9.70
CA TYR A 241 7.60 -12.91 9.20
C TYR A 241 7.45 -11.63 10.03
N LYS A 242 7.69 -11.68 11.35
CA LYS A 242 7.60 -10.54 12.28
C LYS A 242 8.25 -9.25 11.73
N PRO A 243 9.47 -9.24 11.15
CA PRO A 243 10.08 -8.02 10.60
C PRO A 243 9.34 -7.39 9.42
N PHE A 244 8.59 -8.16 8.63
CA PHE A 244 7.79 -7.66 7.51
C PHE A 244 6.44 -7.12 7.99
N GLU A 245 5.77 -7.84 8.90
CA GLU A 245 4.51 -7.39 9.51
C GLU A 245 4.69 -6.08 10.31
N GLU A 246 5.77 -5.95 11.08
CA GLU A 246 6.12 -4.70 11.78
C GLU A 246 6.39 -3.53 10.83
N ARG A 247 6.98 -3.79 9.65
CA ARG A 247 7.18 -2.77 8.61
C ARG A 247 5.86 -2.37 7.96
N LEU A 248 5.02 -3.34 7.58
CA LEU A 248 3.70 -3.07 6.98
C LEU A 248 2.81 -2.23 7.89
N LEU A 249 2.82 -2.49 9.20
CA LEU A 249 2.05 -1.73 10.20
C LEU A 249 2.44 -0.24 10.28
N ILE A 250 3.67 0.12 9.93
CA ILE A 250 4.21 1.49 10.02
C ILE A 250 4.26 2.17 8.64
N ALA A 251 4.26 1.40 7.55
CA ALA A 251 4.53 1.88 6.19
C ALA A 251 3.43 2.79 5.63
N GLU A 252 3.87 3.86 4.96
CA GLU A 252 3.05 4.68 4.08
C GLU A 252 2.73 3.93 2.78
N SER A 253 1.65 4.30 2.08
CA SER A 253 1.13 3.56 0.91
C SER A 253 2.15 3.33 -0.20
N THR A 254 3.07 4.26 -0.42
CA THR A 254 4.13 4.16 -1.44
C THR A 254 5.20 3.12 -1.14
N GLU A 255 5.43 2.79 0.14
CA GLU A 255 6.47 1.82 0.55
C GLU A 255 5.94 0.38 0.61
N ARG A 256 4.62 0.20 0.78
CA ARG A 256 3.98 -1.13 0.95
C ARG A 256 4.25 -2.07 -0.20
N LEU A 257 4.24 -1.59 -1.45
CA LEU A 257 4.48 -2.42 -2.63
C LEU A 257 5.84 -3.14 -2.55
N GLU A 258 6.91 -2.42 -2.20
CA GLU A 258 8.24 -3.05 -2.12
C GLU A 258 8.35 -3.96 -0.89
N ILE A 259 7.71 -3.62 0.23
CA ILE A 259 7.66 -4.50 1.41
C ILE A 259 6.96 -5.82 1.07
N TYR A 260 5.83 -5.79 0.36
CA TYR A 260 5.17 -7.01 -0.12
C TYR A 260 6.03 -7.79 -1.10
N LYS A 261 6.69 -7.12 -2.07
CA LYS A 261 7.61 -7.80 -3.01
C LYS A 261 8.82 -8.44 -2.31
N GLU A 262 9.40 -7.80 -1.29
CA GLU A 262 10.45 -8.40 -0.46
C GLU A 262 9.92 -9.59 0.34
N TYR A 263 8.74 -9.46 0.96
CA TYR A 263 8.14 -10.49 1.80
C TYR A 263 7.78 -11.75 0.98
N ILE A 264 7.15 -11.59 -0.20
CA ILE A 264 6.81 -12.69 -1.11
C ILE A 264 8.07 -13.49 -1.51
N LYS A 265 9.21 -12.83 -1.75
CA LYS A 265 10.49 -13.49 -2.09
C LYS A 265 11.05 -14.39 -0.98
N VAL A 266 10.67 -14.16 0.29
CA VAL A 266 11.11 -14.97 1.45
C VAL A 266 10.21 -16.18 1.68
N LEU A 267 8.95 -16.13 1.22
CA LEU A 267 8.00 -17.22 1.34
C LEU A 267 8.38 -18.42 0.44
N LYS A 268 7.98 -19.62 0.89
CA LYS A 268 8.20 -20.89 0.16
C LYS A 268 6.92 -21.67 -0.09
N ASP A 269 5.88 -21.42 0.70
CA ASP A 269 4.61 -22.13 0.64
C ASP A 269 3.65 -21.42 -0.34
N PRO A 270 3.14 -22.09 -1.39
CA PRO A 270 2.29 -21.45 -2.39
C PRO A 270 1.00 -20.85 -1.81
N SER A 271 0.36 -21.51 -0.84
CA SER A 271 -0.90 -21.03 -0.24
C SER A 271 -0.68 -19.76 0.59
N THR A 272 0.44 -19.70 1.31
CA THR A 272 0.87 -18.50 2.05
C THR A 272 1.20 -17.36 1.09
N ILE A 273 1.81 -17.64 -0.08
CA ILE A 273 2.07 -16.65 -1.14
C ILE A 273 0.76 -16.12 -1.73
N LEU A 274 -0.21 -16.98 -2.04
CA LEU A 274 -1.55 -16.56 -2.50
C LEU A 274 -2.23 -15.64 -1.48
N CYS A 275 -2.25 -16.04 -0.21
CA CYS A 275 -2.82 -15.23 0.86
C CYS A 275 -2.10 -13.87 0.98
N LEU A 276 -0.79 -13.81 0.79
CA LEU A 276 -0.05 -12.55 0.82
C LEU A 276 -0.30 -11.64 -0.39
N TYR A 277 -0.50 -12.20 -1.60
CA TYR A 277 -0.94 -11.43 -2.76
C TYR A 277 -2.33 -10.83 -2.55
N GLU A 278 -3.29 -11.62 -2.05
CA GLU A 278 -4.64 -11.15 -1.73
C GLU A 278 -4.63 -10.04 -0.66
N ARG A 279 -3.79 -10.17 0.37
CA ARG A 279 -3.54 -9.10 1.36
C ARG A 279 -3.00 -7.82 0.71
N ALA A 280 -2.01 -7.95 -0.18
CA ALA A 280 -1.43 -6.80 -0.88
C ALA A 280 -2.43 -6.11 -1.79
N VAL A 281 -3.31 -6.88 -2.45
CA VAL A 281 -4.38 -6.38 -3.32
C VAL A 281 -5.37 -5.48 -2.56
N VAL A 282 -5.74 -5.82 -1.32
CA VAL A 282 -6.66 -4.99 -0.51
C VAL A 282 -6.13 -3.56 -0.32
N ASP A 283 -4.81 -3.42 -0.10
CA ASP A 283 -4.15 -2.13 0.13
C ASP A 283 -3.75 -1.39 -1.16
N LEU A 284 -3.51 -2.13 -2.26
CA LEU A 284 -2.83 -1.64 -3.46
C LEU A 284 -3.56 -1.98 -4.77
N CYS A 285 -4.88 -2.19 -4.75
CA CYS A 285 -5.68 -2.69 -5.87
C CYS A 285 -5.54 -1.90 -7.19
N LEU A 286 -5.18 -0.61 -7.15
CA LEU A 286 -4.96 0.23 -8.35
C LEU A 286 -3.52 0.10 -8.92
N THR A 287 -2.70 -0.81 -8.40
CA THR A 287 -1.31 -1.02 -8.82
C THR A 287 -1.23 -2.17 -9.83
N ALA A 288 -1.30 -1.86 -11.14
CA ALA A 288 -1.28 -2.86 -12.22
C ALA A 288 -0.13 -3.87 -12.10
N GLN A 289 1.10 -3.41 -11.78
CA GLN A 289 2.27 -4.29 -11.62
C GLN A 289 2.09 -5.37 -10.54
N LEU A 290 1.33 -5.10 -9.47
CA LEU A 290 1.05 -6.11 -8.44
C LEU A 290 0.15 -7.21 -8.98
N TRP A 291 -0.84 -6.84 -9.80
CA TRP A 291 -1.71 -7.78 -10.48
C TRP A 291 -1.00 -8.58 -11.57
N GLU A 292 -0.05 -7.99 -12.30
CA GLU A 292 0.82 -8.71 -13.23
C GLU A 292 1.65 -9.78 -12.52
N ASP A 293 2.33 -9.40 -11.42
CA ASP A 293 3.12 -10.32 -10.59
C ASP A 293 2.24 -11.46 -10.03
N TYR A 294 1.02 -11.12 -9.59
CA TYR A 294 0.06 -12.09 -9.05
C TYR A 294 -0.49 -13.02 -10.14
N CYS A 295 -0.93 -12.50 -11.29
CA CYS A 295 -1.38 -13.31 -12.44
C CYS A 295 -0.25 -14.22 -12.94
N GLY A 296 0.99 -13.73 -13.00
CA GLY A 296 2.16 -14.51 -13.38
C GLY A 296 2.46 -15.66 -12.41
N PHE A 297 2.28 -15.44 -11.10
CA PHE A 297 2.35 -16.51 -10.11
C PHE A 297 1.18 -17.50 -10.24
N ALA A 298 -0.04 -16.99 -10.41
CA ALA A 298 -1.27 -17.78 -10.51
C ALA A 298 -1.38 -18.57 -11.82
N PHE A 299 -0.65 -18.22 -12.89
CA PHE A 299 -0.76 -18.82 -14.23
C PHE A 299 -0.79 -20.35 -14.27
N LYS A 300 -0.09 -21.03 -13.36
CA LYS A 300 -0.04 -22.51 -13.26
C LYS A 300 -1.20 -23.14 -12.48
N LEU A 301 -2.08 -22.33 -11.88
CA LEU A 301 -3.17 -22.73 -11.00
C LEU A 301 -4.53 -22.85 -11.72
N GLY A 302 -4.53 -22.79 -13.06
CA GLY A 302 -5.74 -23.00 -13.87
C GLY A 302 -6.77 -21.89 -13.69
N ASP A 303 -8.02 -22.25 -13.38
CA ASP A 303 -9.14 -21.30 -13.26
C ASP A 303 -8.91 -20.19 -12.22
N ILE A 304 -8.06 -20.42 -11.21
CA ILE A 304 -7.65 -19.37 -10.26
C ILE A 304 -6.96 -18.21 -10.98
N ALA A 305 -6.15 -18.48 -12.01
CA ALA A 305 -5.52 -17.44 -12.81
C ALA A 305 -6.55 -16.60 -13.59
N ASP A 306 -7.59 -17.25 -14.10
CA ASP A 306 -8.68 -16.60 -14.83
C ASP A 306 -9.46 -15.66 -13.91
N GLN A 307 -9.87 -16.15 -12.73
CA GLN A 307 -10.54 -15.37 -11.68
C GLN A 307 -9.71 -14.16 -11.22
N VAL A 308 -8.42 -14.37 -10.96
CA VAL A 308 -7.49 -13.29 -10.57
C VAL A 308 -7.33 -12.26 -11.70
N SER A 309 -7.22 -12.69 -12.96
CA SER A 309 -7.11 -11.78 -14.10
C SER A 309 -8.41 -11.01 -14.39
N ALA A 310 -9.58 -11.61 -14.14
CA ALA A 310 -10.88 -10.93 -14.24
C ALA A 310 -11.01 -9.83 -13.17
N ARG A 311 -10.63 -10.14 -11.92
CA ARG A 311 -10.56 -9.15 -10.82
C ARG A 311 -9.59 -8.03 -11.16
N ALA A 312 -8.36 -8.36 -11.57
CA ALA A 312 -7.34 -7.40 -11.96
C ALA A 312 -7.86 -6.34 -12.94
N LEU A 313 -8.59 -6.75 -13.97
CA LEU A 313 -9.19 -5.84 -14.95
C LEU A 313 -10.37 -5.04 -14.40
N ARG A 314 -11.14 -5.53 -13.43
CA ARG A 314 -12.14 -4.70 -12.73
C ARG A 314 -11.53 -3.59 -11.86
N HIS A 315 -10.24 -3.69 -11.50
CA HIS A 315 -9.53 -2.62 -10.79
C HIS A 315 -8.66 -1.72 -11.68
N CYS A 316 -8.05 -2.29 -12.73
CA CYS A 316 -7.02 -1.66 -13.56
C CYS A 316 -7.30 -1.84 -15.06
N ASP A 317 -8.51 -1.49 -15.54
CA ASP A 317 -8.93 -1.69 -16.94
C ASP A 317 -8.13 -0.88 -17.97
N TRP A 318 -7.36 0.12 -17.53
CA TRP A 318 -6.43 0.90 -18.35
C TRP A 318 -5.09 0.18 -18.64
N SER A 319 -4.75 -0.91 -17.93
CA SER A 319 -3.47 -1.62 -18.15
C SER A 319 -3.58 -2.67 -19.25
N VAL A 320 -2.95 -2.35 -20.38
CA VAL A 320 -2.80 -3.20 -21.56
C VAL A 320 -2.14 -4.55 -21.21
N GLU A 321 -1.17 -4.52 -20.31
CA GLU A 321 -0.38 -5.66 -19.86
C GLU A 321 -1.27 -6.71 -19.17
N LEU A 322 -2.27 -6.27 -18.40
CA LEU A 322 -3.26 -7.14 -17.77
C LEU A 322 -4.21 -7.77 -18.79
N TRP A 323 -4.68 -7.01 -19.79
CA TRP A 323 -5.49 -7.57 -20.89
C TRP A 323 -4.70 -8.63 -21.69
N CYS A 324 -3.43 -8.34 -22.03
CA CYS A 324 -2.55 -9.30 -22.69
C CYS A 324 -2.32 -10.56 -21.84
N THR A 325 -2.19 -10.39 -20.51
CA THR A 325 -2.03 -11.49 -19.56
C THR A 325 -3.30 -12.35 -19.46
N ARG A 326 -4.48 -11.72 -19.41
CA ARG A 326 -5.77 -12.43 -19.42
C ARG A 326 -5.98 -13.26 -20.70
N LEU A 327 -5.73 -12.69 -21.88
CA LEU A 327 -5.81 -13.42 -23.15
C LEU A 327 -4.91 -14.67 -23.16
N ARG A 328 -3.68 -14.55 -22.65
CA ARG A 328 -2.74 -15.68 -22.52
C ARG A 328 -3.19 -16.73 -21.50
N ILE A 329 -3.87 -16.33 -20.43
CA ILE A 329 -4.47 -17.25 -19.44
C ILE A 329 -5.65 -18.01 -20.06
N GLN A 330 -6.58 -17.30 -20.72
CA GLN A 330 -7.75 -17.89 -21.38
C GLN A 330 -7.34 -18.88 -22.48
N GLU A 331 -6.32 -18.54 -23.27
CA GLU A 331 -5.73 -19.44 -24.26
C GLU A 331 -5.10 -20.69 -23.61
N ASN A 332 -4.32 -20.53 -22.55
CA ASN A 332 -3.71 -21.66 -21.83
C ASN A 332 -4.78 -22.60 -21.23
N LEU A 333 -5.91 -22.05 -20.81
CA LEU A 333 -7.10 -22.79 -20.37
C LEU A 333 -7.95 -23.36 -21.50
N LYS A 334 -7.65 -23.02 -22.76
CA LYS A 334 -8.43 -23.40 -23.95
C LYS A 334 -9.91 -22.99 -23.84
N ARG A 335 -10.16 -21.77 -23.36
CA ARG A 335 -11.48 -21.13 -23.44
C ARG A 335 -11.96 -21.02 -24.89
N ASP A 336 -13.27 -20.86 -25.07
CA ASP A 336 -13.89 -20.73 -26.39
C ASP A 336 -13.35 -19.49 -27.12
N GLU A 337 -13.22 -19.57 -28.45
CA GLU A 337 -12.73 -18.45 -29.27
C GLU A 337 -13.56 -17.17 -29.06
N LYS A 338 -14.87 -17.31 -28.81
CA LYS A 338 -15.77 -16.17 -28.53
C LYS A 338 -15.33 -15.37 -27.31
N GLU A 339 -15.06 -16.05 -26.18
CA GLU A 339 -14.64 -15.39 -24.93
C GLU A 339 -13.30 -14.65 -25.09
N ILE A 340 -12.41 -15.19 -25.94
CA ILE A 340 -11.10 -14.60 -26.24
C ILE A 340 -11.25 -13.38 -27.18
N VAL A 341 -12.17 -13.43 -28.14
CA VAL A 341 -12.51 -12.29 -29.01
C VAL A 341 -13.20 -11.17 -28.20
N GLU A 342 -14.18 -11.51 -27.37
CA GLU A 342 -14.88 -10.57 -26.49
C GLU A 342 -13.89 -9.87 -25.53
N CYS A 343 -12.99 -10.62 -24.89
CA CYS A 343 -11.93 -10.08 -24.04
C CYS A 343 -10.99 -9.12 -24.81
N PHE A 344 -10.68 -9.41 -26.07
CA PHE A 344 -9.87 -8.54 -26.92
C PHE A 344 -10.59 -7.25 -27.33
N GLU A 345 -11.86 -7.34 -27.72
CA GLU A 345 -12.69 -6.18 -28.09
C GLU A 345 -12.98 -5.26 -26.89
N GLU A 346 -13.22 -5.82 -25.71
CA GLU A 346 -13.30 -5.06 -24.46
C GLU A 346 -11.97 -4.35 -24.14
N GLY A 347 -10.84 -5.04 -24.27
CA GLY A 347 -9.52 -4.47 -24.04
C GLY A 347 -9.20 -3.29 -24.96
N LEU A 348 -9.53 -3.39 -26.26
CA LEU A 348 -9.42 -2.28 -27.20
C LEU A 348 -10.29 -1.08 -26.81
N THR A 349 -11.48 -1.33 -26.25
CA THR A 349 -12.42 -0.29 -25.84
C THR A 349 -12.01 0.40 -24.54
N ARG A 350 -11.38 -0.32 -23.61
CA ARG A 350 -11.03 0.17 -22.26
C ARG A 350 -9.64 0.80 -22.15
N CYS A 351 -8.62 0.25 -22.80
CA CYS A 351 -7.23 0.65 -22.55
C CYS A 351 -6.94 2.11 -22.91
N SER A 352 -7.32 2.54 -24.12
CA SER A 352 -7.15 3.93 -24.57
C SER A 352 -7.93 4.20 -25.86
N ALA A 353 -8.16 5.47 -26.19
CA ALA A 353 -8.74 5.87 -27.49
C ALA A 353 -7.83 5.59 -28.71
N VAL A 354 -6.58 5.16 -28.48
CA VAL A 354 -5.60 4.85 -29.52
C VAL A 354 -5.37 3.33 -29.57
N PRO A 355 -5.44 2.68 -30.76
CA PRO A 355 -5.22 1.23 -30.90
C PRO A 355 -3.85 0.78 -30.36
N ASN A 356 -3.87 -0.16 -29.42
CA ASN A 356 -2.65 -0.62 -28.77
C ASN A 356 -1.96 -1.77 -29.54
N LEU A 357 -0.67 -1.59 -29.84
CA LEU A 357 0.15 -2.54 -30.57
C LEU A 357 0.31 -3.89 -29.87
N ASP A 358 0.63 -3.91 -28.58
CA ASP A 358 0.99 -5.15 -27.87
C ASP A 358 -0.26 -6.01 -27.58
N LEU A 359 -1.44 -5.40 -27.43
CA LEU A 359 -2.73 -6.11 -27.38
C LEU A 359 -3.07 -6.77 -28.73
N TRP A 360 -2.93 -6.02 -29.83
CA TRP A 360 -3.10 -6.54 -31.20
C TRP A 360 -2.12 -7.68 -31.50
N LEU A 361 -0.85 -7.54 -31.13
CA LEU A 361 0.15 -8.60 -31.27
C LEU A 361 -0.24 -9.84 -30.47
N THR A 362 -0.68 -9.69 -29.21
CA THR A 362 -1.07 -10.83 -28.36
C THR A 362 -2.28 -11.59 -28.92
N PHE A 363 -3.30 -10.88 -29.44
CA PHE A 363 -4.46 -11.52 -30.07
C PHE A 363 -4.11 -12.20 -31.40
N LEU A 364 -3.28 -11.56 -32.23
CA LEU A 364 -2.77 -12.19 -33.45
C LEU A 364 -1.87 -13.40 -33.13
N GLU A 365 -1.07 -13.36 -32.06
CA GLU A 365 -0.25 -14.50 -31.60
C GLU A 365 -1.14 -15.70 -31.24
N TYR A 366 -2.29 -15.46 -30.59
CA TYR A 366 -3.32 -16.48 -30.32
C TYR A 366 -3.90 -17.03 -31.63
N GLN A 367 -4.29 -16.17 -32.57
CA GLN A 367 -4.85 -16.59 -33.87
C GLN A 367 -3.84 -17.39 -34.70
N VAL A 368 -2.56 -17.01 -34.71
CA VAL A 368 -1.49 -17.76 -35.41
C VAL A 368 -1.26 -19.15 -34.81
N ARG A 369 -1.50 -19.34 -33.51
CA ARG A 369 -1.30 -20.63 -32.83
C ARG A 369 -2.50 -21.57 -32.94
N ASN A 370 -3.72 -21.02 -33.00
CA ASN A 370 -4.95 -21.80 -32.90
C ASN A 370 -5.82 -21.78 -34.18
N CYS A 371 -5.60 -20.84 -35.10
CA CYS A 371 -6.33 -20.76 -36.37
C CYS A 371 -5.49 -21.29 -37.54
N GLY A 372 -6.02 -22.30 -38.24
CA GLY A 372 -5.44 -22.81 -39.49
C GLY A 372 -5.89 -22.05 -40.76
N ASP A 373 -6.76 -21.05 -40.64
CA ASP A 373 -7.31 -20.29 -41.77
C ASP A 373 -6.42 -19.08 -42.10
N SER A 374 -5.64 -19.22 -43.18
CA SER A 374 -4.75 -18.19 -43.71
C SER A 374 -5.49 -16.95 -44.22
N ASP A 375 -6.73 -17.08 -44.71
CA ASP A 375 -7.52 -15.96 -45.24
C ASP A 375 -8.17 -15.15 -44.11
N LYS A 376 -8.62 -15.82 -43.03
CA LYS A 376 -9.02 -15.13 -41.79
C LYS A 376 -7.85 -14.39 -41.17
N LEU A 377 -6.68 -15.03 -41.08
CA LEU A 377 -5.48 -14.41 -40.55
C LEU A 377 -5.02 -13.19 -41.37
N ASP A 378 -5.01 -13.27 -42.71
CA ASP A 378 -4.63 -12.13 -43.55
C ASP A 378 -5.62 -10.94 -43.44
N LYS A 379 -6.91 -11.19 -43.19
CA LYS A 379 -7.90 -10.14 -42.87
C LYS A 379 -7.59 -9.46 -41.54
N LEU A 380 -7.31 -10.23 -40.48
CA LEU A 380 -6.97 -9.70 -39.16
C LEU A 380 -5.69 -8.86 -39.20
N PHE A 381 -4.65 -9.29 -39.94
CA PHE A 381 -3.45 -8.49 -40.13
C PHE A 381 -3.70 -7.16 -40.86
N ARG A 382 -4.63 -7.13 -41.84
CA ARG A 382 -5.03 -5.87 -42.50
C ARG A 382 -5.77 -4.93 -41.55
N GLN A 383 -6.71 -5.45 -40.75
CA GLN A 383 -7.43 -4.66 -39.74
C GLN A 383 -6.46 -4.07 -38.70
N ALA A 384 -5.47 -4.85 -38.25
CA ALA A 384 -4.42 -4.37 -37.37
C ALA A 384 -3.58 -3.26 -38.02
N GLU A 385 -3.17 -3.40 -39.29
CA GLU A 385 -2.43 -2.37 -40.04
C GLU A 385 -3.26 -1.11 -40.37
N GLU A 386 -4.58 -1.21 -40.48
CA GLU A 386 -5.47 -0.06 -40.67
C GLU A 386 -5.63 0.76 -39.38
N GLN A 387 -5.53 0.12 -38.22
CA GLN A 387 -5.65 0.75 -36.90
C GLN A 387 -4.31 1.22 -36.31
N ILE A 388 -3.22 0.49 -36.55
CA ILE A 388 -1.89 0.78 -36.01
C ILE A 388 -1.15 1.73 -36.95
N THR A 389 -0.73 2.88 -36.43
CA THR A 389 -0.06 3.93 -37.19
C THR A 389 1.45 3.94 -36.92
N ASP A 390 2.20 4.73 -37.71
CA ASP A 390 3.63 4.96 -37.47
C ASP A 390 3.93 5.55 -36.08
N GLU A 391 2.94 6.15 -35.40
CA GLU A 391 3.08 6.71 -34.06
C GLU A 391 2.95 5.62 -32.97
N THR A 392 2.10 4.61 -33.18
CA THR A 392 1.91 3.49 -32.24
C THR A 392 2.88 2.33 -32.47
N ASP A 393 3.37 2.15 -33.70
CA ASP A 393 4.45 1.20 -34.01
C ASP A 393 5.63 1.86 -34.77
N PRO A 394 6.44 2.73 -34.12
CA PRO A 394 7.62 3.33 -34.74
C PRO A 394 8.66 2.30 -35.23
N ALA A 395 8.64 1.08 -34.66
CA ALA A 395 9.50 -0.03 -35.03
C ALA A 395 8.96 -0.84 -36.23
N ARG A 396 7.69 -0.68 -36.59
CA ARG A 396 6.93 -1.53 -37.52
C ARG A 396 7.03 -3.03 -37.18
N LYS A 397 6.98 -3.36 -35.87
CA LYS A 397 6.93 -4.74 -35.34
C LYS A 397 5.86 -5.56 -36.08
N LEU A 398 4.65 -5.02 -36.25
CA LEU A 398 3.52 -5.71 -36.88
C LEU A 398 3.85 -6.12 -38.32
N SER A 399 4.27 -5.15 -39.14
CA SER A 399 4.61 -5.36 -40.55
C SER A 399 5.80 -6.31 -40.72
N ARG A 400 6.84 -6.19 -39.88
CA ARG A 400 7.98 -7.13 -39.88
C ARG A 400 7.51 -8.56 -39.60
N TRP A 401 6.68 -8.75 -38.60
CA TRP A 401 6.18 -10.07 -38.23
C TRP A 401 5.28 -10.66 -39.32
N ARG A 402 4.37 -9.87 -39.90
CA ARG A 402 3.56 -10.28 -41.06
C ARG A 402 4.44 -10.70 -42.24
N ALA A 403 5.48 -9.94 -42.56
CA ALA A 403 6.40 -10.29 -43.64
C ALA A 403 7.16 -11.62 -43.37
N ARG A 404 7.57 -11.88 -42.12
CA ARG A 404 8.15 -13.18 -41.72
C ARG A 404 7.14 -14.33 -41.87
N MET A 405 5.88 -14.11 -41.49
CA MET A 405 4.81 -15.11 -41.63
C MET A 405 4.50 -15.44 -43.09
N LEU A 406 4.41 -14.43 -43.96
CA LEU A 406 4.19 -14.62 -45.40
C LEU A 406 5.36 -15.35 -46.07
N ALA A 407 6.61 -15.01 -45.72
CA ALA A 407 7.80 -15.71 -46.21
C ALA A 407 7.81 -17.19 -45.79
N LYS A 408 7.47 -17.48 -44.52
CA LYS A 408 7.31 -18.87 -44.03
C LYS A 408 6.17 -19.62 -44.74
N GLY A 409 5.12 -18.91 -45.15
CA GLY A 409 4.02 -19.42 -45.99
C GLY A 409 4.33 -19.48 -47.49
N ALA A 410 5.59 -19.29 -47.90
CA ALA A 410 6.07 -19.26 -49.28
C ALA A 410 5.53 -18.11 -50.17
N ASP A 411 4.80 -17.13 -49.63
CA ASP A 411 4.46 -15.89 -50.35
C ASP A 411 5.56 -14.82 -50.14
N MET A 412 6.72 -15.10 -50.73
CA MET A 412 7.85 -14.17 -50.70
C MET A 412 7.57 -12.90 -51.52
N GLY A 413 6.62 -12.94 -52.46
CA GLY A 413 6.20 -11.78 -53.26
C GLY A 413 5.57 -10.69 -52.41
N ARG A 414 4.59 -11.03 -51.56
CA ARG A 414 4.00 -10.08 -50.60
C ARG A 414 4.98 -9.68 -49.50
N ALA A 415 5.78 -10.62 -48.99
CA ALA A 415 6.80 -10.32 -47.98
C ALA A 415 7.80 -9.25 -48.47
N ARG A 416 8.28 -9.37 -49.72
CA ARG A 416 9.14 -8.38 -50.38
C ARG A 416 8.48 -7.00 -50.48
N LYS A 417 7.18 -6.93 -50.78
CA LYS A 417 6.46 -5.64 -50.83
C LYS A 417 6.50 -4.94 -49.47
N ILE A 418 6.08 -5.65 -48.42
CA ILE A 418 6.06 -5.13 -47.04
C ILE A 418 7.46 -4.70 -46.60
N TRP A 419 8.50 -5.48 -46.89
CA TRP A 419 9.88 -5.11 -46.57
C TRP A 419 10.39 -3.87 -47.29
N ASN A 420 10.02 -3.68 -48.56
CA ASN A 420 10.31 -2.42 -49.25
C ASN A 420 9.59 -1.24 -48.56
N ASP A 421 8.33 -1.40 -48.15
CA ASP A 421 7.58 -0.33 -47.47
C ASP A 421 8.15 0.00 -46.07
N ILE A 422 8.62 -1.01 -45.31
CA ILE A 422 9.33 -0.83 -44.03
C ILE A 422 10.63 -0.03 -44.22
N VAL A 423 11.47 -0.45 -45.17
CA VAL A 423 12.83 0.05 -45.37
C VAL A 423 12.87 1.48 -45.93
N HIS A 424 11.87 1.88 -46.72
CA HIS A 424 11.72 3.28 -47.14
C HIS A 424 10.98 4.16 -46.10
N GLY A 425 10.49 3.58 -45.00
CA GLY A 425 9.78 4.28 -43.92
C GLY A 425 10.66 5.30 -43.19
N ARG A 426 10.04 6.38 -42.69
CA ARG A 426 10.73 7.55 -42.11
C ARG A 426 11.72 7.21 -41.00
N HIS A 427 11.39 6.25 -40.12
CA HIS A 427 12.20 5.88 -38.95
C HIS A 427 13.29 4.84 -39.22
N HIS A 428 13.20 4.08 -40.32
CA HIS A 428 14.11 2.96 -40.63
C HIS A 428 15.04 3.21 -41.83
N LYS A 429 14.89 4.37 -42.48
CA LYS A 429 15.65 4.75 -43.68
C LYS A 429 17.15 4.89 -43.39
N GLY A 430 17.88 3.82 -43.65
CA GLY A 430 19.33 3.75 -43.51
C GLY A 430 19.82 3.16 -42.18
N THR A 431 18.97 2.39 -41.49
CA THR A 431 19.33 1.61 -40.31
C THR A 431 19.80 0.21 -40.71
N ALA A 432 21.03 -0.16 -40.38
CA ALA A 432 21.65 -1.42 -40.77
C ALA A 432 20.89 -2.65 -40.24
N SER A 433 20.39 -2.60 -38.99
CA SER A 433 19.70 -3.74 -38.37
C SER A 433 18.43 -4.18 -39.11
N VAL A 434 17.69 -3.22 -39.68
CA VAL A 434 16.45 -3.47 -40.44
C VAL A 434 16.77 -4.10 -41.80
N TRP A 435 17.83 -3.64 -42.46
CA TRP A 435 18.33 -4.23 -43.69
C TRP A 435 18.88 -5.64 -43.50
N LEU A 436 19.62 -5.88 -42.41
CA LEU A 436 20.13 -7.21 -42.04
C LEU A 436 18.98 -8.18 -41.74
N GLU A 437 17.91 -7.72 -41.09
CA GLU A 437 16.71 -8.53 -40.87
C GLU A 437 16.04 -8.94 -42.20
N TYR A 438 15.90 -8.01 -43.14
CA TYR A 438 15.37 -8.31 -44.47
C TYR A 438 16.29 -9.26 -45.26
N ALA A 439 17.60 -9.03 -45.25
CA ALA A 439 18.58 -9.90 -45.91
C ALA A 439 18.53 -11.33 -45.35
N ARG A 440 18.47 -11.50 -44.02
CA ARG A 440 18.32 -12.81 -43.37
C ARG A 440 17.02 -13.52 -43.77
N LEU A 441 15.93 -12.79 -43.98
CA LEU A 441 14.68 -13.39 -44.46
C LEU A 441 14.78 -13.90 -45.91
N GLU A 442 15.44 -13.14 -46.80
CA GLU A 442 15.73 -13.60 -48.18
C GLU A 442 16.71 -14.77 -48.23
N ILE A 443 17.69 -14.84 -47.32
CA ILE A 443 18.60 -15.99 -47.20
C ILE A 443 17.82 -17.25 -46.77
N GLN A 444 16.87 -17.12 -45.85
CA GLN A 444 16.16 -18.26 -45.27
C GLN A 444 15.01 -18.80 -46.12
N TYR A 445 14.27 -17.93 -46.82
CA TYR A 445 13.04 -18.31 -47.55
C TYR A 445 13.00 -17.80 -49.00
N GLY A 446 13.97 -16.99 -49.42
CA GLY A 446 14.02 -16.37 -50.74
C GLY A 446 15.08 -16.98 -51.66
N ASP A 447 15.49 -16.19 -52.64
CA ASP A 447 16.46 -16.59 -53.66
C ASP A 447 17.84 -15.99 -53.35
N PRO A 448 18.96 -16.70 -53.55
CA PRO A 448 20.31 -16.15 -53.36
C PRO A 448 20.56 -14.84 -54.12
N ASN A 449 19.99 -14.71 -55.33
CA ASN A 449 20.11 -13.49 -56.14
C ASN A 449 19.27 -12.31 -55.61
N SER A 450 18.15 -12.61 -54.93
CA SER A 450 17.34 -11.62 -54.23
C SER A 450 18.08 -11.14 -52.98
N ALA A 451 18.66 -12.04 -52.17
CA ALA A 451 19.50 -11.71 -51.02
C ALA A 451 20.69 -10.81 -51.41
N ARG A 452 21.43 -11.14 -52.49
CA ARG A 452 22.49 -10.30 -53.07
C ARG A 452 22.02 -8.88 -53.41
N THR A 453 20.81 -8.78 -53.97
CA THR A 453 20.21 -7.49 -54.34
C THR A 453 19.84 -6.68 -53.10
N VAL A 454 19.38 -7.33 -52.03
CA VAL A 454 19.15 -6.68 -50.73
C VAL A 454 20.45 -6.19 -50.12
N PHE A 455 21.52 -7.00 -50.07
CA PHE A 455 22.82 -6.56 -49.52
C PHE A 455 23.40 -5.34 -50.25
N ARG A 456 23.36 -5.30 -51.59
CA ARG A 456 23.80 -4.12 -52.36
C ARG A 456 23.00 -2.87 -52.02
N ARG A 457 21.67 -2.99 -51.93
CA ARG A 457 20.78 -1.88 -51.54
C ARG A 457 21.01 -1.44 -50.09
N ALA A 458 21.27 -2.39 -49.20
CA ALA A 458 21.56 -2.16 -47.79
C ALA A 458 22.84 -1.36 -47.58
N LEU A 459 23.93 -1.71 -48.28
CA LEU A 459 25.19 -0.96 -48.25
C LEU A 459 25.06 0.45 -48.82
N ALA A 460 24.26 0.62 -49.89
CA ALA A 460 24.03 1.94 -50.48
C ALA A 460 23.14 2.86 -49.61
N ALA A 461 22.25 2.29 -48.78
CA ALA A 461 21.28 3.03 -48.00
C ALA A 461 21.69 3.26 -46.53
N SER A 462 22.46 2.35 -45.93
CA SER A 462 22.78 2.38 -44.50
C SER A 462 23.81 3.44 -44.15
N LYS A 463 23.57 4.16 -43.05
CA LYS A 463 24.41 5.29 -42.62
C LYS A 463 25.13 5.04 -41.30
N ASP A 464 24.58 4.15 -40.49
CA ASP A 464 24.98 3.82 -39.12
C ASP A 464 26.16 2.83 -39.10
N TRP A 465 25.95 1.60 -39.60
CA TRP A 465 26.91 0.50 -39.46
C TRP A 465 27.09 -0.30 -40.76
N PRO A 466 27.55 0.31 -41.86
CA PRO A 466 27.69 -0.38 -43.14
C PRO A 466 28.75 -1.49 -43.11
N GLN A 467 29.72 -1.47 -42.18
CA GLN A 467 30.72 -2.54 -42.05
C GLN A 467 30.11 -3.90 -41.66
N TYR A 468 29.11 -3.94 -40.77
CA TYR A 468 28.47 -5.22 -40.40
C TYR A 468 27.68 -5.82 -41.57
N ILE A 469 27.11 -4.99 -42.43
CA ILE A 469 26.42 -5.44 -43.66
C ILE A 469 27.43 -6.03 -44.65
N ALA A 470 28.62 -5.42 -44.77
CA ALA A 470 29.69 -5.92 -45.61
C ALA A 470 30.27 -7.25 -45.08
N GLU A 471 30.38 -7.41 -43.77
CA GLU A 471 30.81 -8.67 -43.13
C GLU A 471 29.78 -9.79 -43.33
N GLU A 472 28.49 -9.53 -43.06
CA GLU A 472 27.42 -10.51 -43.26
C GLU A 472 27.27 -10.92 -44.73
N TRP A 473 27.38 -9.98 -45.68
CA TRP A 473 27.38 -10.31 -47.12
C TRP A 473 28.64 -11.11 -47.51
N SER A 474 29.81 -10.79 -46.95
CA SER A 474 31.04 -11.56 -47.17
C SER A 474 30.94 -13.00 -46.66
N MET A 475 30.25 -13.22 -45.54
CA MET A 475 29.96 -14.56 -45.01
C MET A 475 28.96 -15.30 -45.90
N PHE A 476 27.87 -14.66 -46.32
CA PHE A 476 26.89 -15.26 -47.23
C PHE A 476 27.51 -15.76 -48.55
N GLU A 477 28.39 -14.98 -49.18
CA GLU A 477 29.04 -15.41 -50.43
C GLU A 477 30.12 -16.50 -50.22
N ARG A 478 30.69 -16.63 -49.02
CA ARG A 478 31.59 -17.76 -48.69
C ARG A 478 30.84 -19.09 -48.61
N GLU A 479 29.57 -19.06 -48.22
CA GLU A 479 28.73 -20.23 -48.07
C GLU A 479 27.97 -20.58 -49.36
N ASN A 480 27.48 -19.56 -50.10
CA ASN A 480 26.50 -19.72 -51.18
C ASN A 480 26.91 -19.04 -52.51
N GLY A 481 28.12 -18.47 -52.59
CA GLY A 481 28.61 -17.68 -53.72
C GLY A 481 29.50 -18.45 -54.69
N THR A 482 29.50 -18.03 -55.94
CA THR A 482 30.59 -18.37 -56.87
C THR A 482 31.82 -17.49 -56.60
N LEU A 483 32.99 -17.86 -57.10
CA LEU A 483 34.18 -17.01 -56.99
C LEU A 483 33.96 -15.61 -57.60
N GLU A 484 33.17 -15.51 -58.68
CA GLU A 484 32.83 -14.23 -59.30
C GLU A 484 31.95 -13.37 -58.39
N ASP A 485 31.00 -13.96 -57.66
CA ASP A 485 30.16 -13.26 -56.68
C ASP A 485 30.97 -12.81 -55.45
N VAL A 486 31.89 -13.66 -54.97
CA VAL A 486 32.82 -13.30 -53.90
C VAL A 486 33.69 -12.10 -54.32
N MET A 487 34.21 -12.08 -55.55
CA MET A 487 34.99 -10.94 -56.05
C MET A 487 34.16 -9.66 -56.15
N LYS A 488 32.92 -9.73 -56.66
CA LYS A 488 31.99 -8.57 -56.70
C LYS A 488 31.62 -8.06 -55.30
N CYS A 489 31.44 -8.97 -54.34
CA CYS A 489 31.20 -8.62 -52.94
C CYS A 489 32.41 -7.91 -52.32
N LEU A 490 33.63 -8.43 -52.52
CA LEU A 490 34.87 -7.80 -52.04
C LEU A 490 35.08 -6.40 -52.64
N GLU A 491 34.79 -6.21 -53.93
CA GLU A 491 34.85 -4.90 -54.59
C GLU A 491 33.89 -3.90 -53.94
N ALA A 492 32.62 -4.26 -53.79
CA ALA A 492 31.60 -3.42 -53.15
C ALA A 492 31.93 -3.11 -51.67
N CYS A 493 32.43 -4.10 -50.92
CA CYS A 493 32.83 -3.93 -49.53
C CYS A 493 34.11 -3.08 -49.38
N SER A 494 34.99 -3.05 -50.39
CA SER A 494 36.21 -2.23 -50.36
C SER A 494 35.92 -0.72 -50.36
N VAL A 495 34.84 -0.30 -51.04
CA VAL A 495 34.38 1.10 -51.04
C VAL A 495 33.91 1.51 -49.64
N VAL A 496 33.19 0.61 -48.96
CA VAL A 496 32.70 0.85 -47.60
C VAL A 496 33.83 0.89 -46.58
N LYS A 497 34.86 0.02 -46.72
CA LYS A 497 36.05 0.08 -45.86
C LYS A 497 36.74 1.43 -45.93
N LYS A 498 37.00 1.95 -47.13
CA LYS A 498 37.60 3.29 -47.33
C LYS A 498 36.77 4.39 -46.67
N VAL A 499 35.45 4.40 -46.89
CA VAL A 499 34.55 5.40 -46.28
C VAL A 499 34.49 5.29 -44.74
N VAL A 500 34.66 4.09 -44.18
CA VAL A 500 34.74 3.89 -42.72
C VAL A 500 36.11 4.30 -42.18
N GLU A 501 37.20 4.01 -42.90
CA GLU A 501 38.57 4.44 -42.58
C GLU A 501 38.66 5.98 -42.59
N GLU A 502 38.19 6.65 -43.65
CA GLU A 502 38.10 8.11 -43.76
C GLU A 502 37.26 8.76 -42.64
N ARG A 503 36.17 8.10 -42.20
CA ARG A 503 35.36 8.53 -41.05
C ARG A 503 36.07 8.33 -39.70
N GLN A 504 36.89 7.30 -39.56
CA GLN A 504 37.69 7.08 -38.36
C GLN A 504 38.87 8.05 -38.29
N GLU A 505 39.52 8.35 -39.42
CA GLU A 505 40.58 9.34 -39.51
C GLU A 505 40.07 10.75 -39.22
N SER A 506 38.99 11.20 -39.88
CA SER A 506 38.37 12.50 -39.58
C SER A 506 37.80 12.58 -38.14
N GLY A 507 37.33 11.45 -37.57
CA GLY A 507 36.97 11.36 -36.16
C GLY A 507 38.17 11.61 -35.24
N ARG A 508 39.30 10.95 -35.51
CA ARG A 508 40.56 11.14 -34.78
C ARG A 508 41.13 12.54 -34.94
N GLU A 509 41.07 13.14 -36.14
CA GLU A 509 41.49 14.54 -36.35
C GLU A 509 40.65 15.51 -35.50
N VAL A 510 39.33 15.31 -35.41
CA VAL A 510 38.47 16.13 -34.54
C VAL A 510 38.80 15.93 -33.06
N GLU A 511 39.17 14.71 -32.66
CA GLU A 511 39.58 14.36 -31.30
C GLU A 511 40.96 14.99 -30.95
N GLU A 512 41.97 14.88 -31.83
CA GLU A 512 43.26 15.57 -31.69
C GLU A 512 43.12 17.10 -31.72
N VAL A 513 42.21 17.65 -32.52
CA VAL A 513 41.89 19.09 -32.53
C VAL A 513 41.19 19.50 -31.22
N ALA A 514 40.38 18.64 -30.61
CA ALA A 514 39.80 18.87 -29.29
C ALA A 514 40.85 18.82 -28.18
N GLU A 515 41.70 17.79 -28.15
CA GLU A 515 42.78 17.65 -27.16
C GLU A 515 43.81 18.78 -27.28
N SER A 516 44.26 19.12 -28.49
CA SER A 516 45.20 20.23 -28.71
C SER A 516 44.57 21.61 -28.40
N ARG A 517 43.24 21.75 -28.54
CA ARG A 517 42.50 22.93 -28.08
C ARG A 517 42.46 23.00 -26.56
N GLU A 518 42.24 21.88 -25.86
CA GLU A 518 42.37 21.81 -24.40
C GLU A 518 43.79 22.13 -23.94
N GLU A 519 44.81 21.57 -24.60
CA GLU A 519 46.20 21.78 -24.23
C GLU A 519 46.63 23.25 -24.45
N ARG A 520 46.16 23.89 -25.53
CA ARG A 520 46.32 25.34 -25.75
C ARG A 520 45.60 26.17 -24.68
N VAL A 521 44.44 25.73 -24.19
CA VAL A 521 43.74 26.39 -23.07
C VAL A 521 44.49 26.19 -21.74
N ARG A 522 45.13 25.04 -21.52
CA ARG A 522 46.01 24.80 -20.37
C ARG A 522 47.26 25.69 -20.43
N LYS A 523 47.94 25.78 -21.57
CA LYS A 523 49.12 26.64 -21.78
C LYS A 523 48.80 28.15 -21.65
N ARG A 524 47.64 28.61 -22.14
CA ARG A 524 47.21 30.02 -22.01
C ARG A 524 46.91 30.49 -20.57
N LYS A 525 46.84 29.59 -19.58
CA LYS A 525 46.69 29.97 -18.16
C LYS A 525 48.01 30.32 -17.46
N PHE A 526 49.16 30.28 -18.16
CA PHE A 526 50.48 30.45 -17.56
C PHE A 526 51.31 31.66 -18.07
N GLU A 527 50.68 32.62 -18.76
CA GLU A 527 51.32 33.92 -19.08
C GLU A 527 50.80 35.04 -18.17
N PRO A 528 51.66 35.76 -17.43
CA PRO A 528 51.28 36.97 -16.72
C PRO A 528 51.20 38.15 -17.69
N ARG A 529 50.04 38.83 -17.75
CA ARG A 529 49.87 40.07 -18.54
C ARG A 529 49.72 41.29 -17.65
N GLU A 530 50.64 42.24 -17.82
CA GLU A 530 50.51 43.59 -17.27
C GLU A 530 49.35 44.38 -17.91
N ARG A 531 48.90 45.41 -17.19
CA ARG A 531 47.77 46.25 -17.55
C ARG A 531 48.24 47.53 -18.24
N THR A 532 47.53 47.96 -19.28
CA THR A 532 47.13 49.37 -19.41
C THR A 532 45.82 49.50 -20.20
N ARG A 533 45.16 50.67 -20.08
CA ARG A 533 43.73 50.90 -20.40
C ARG A 533 43.55 51.88 -21.58
N ILE A 534 42.27 52.11 -21.91
CA ILE A 534 41.68 53.22 -22.70
C ILE A 534 41.59 52.90 -24.21
N GLY A 535 40.45 53.06 -24.90
CA GLY A 535 39.08 53.34 -24.43
C GLY A 535 38.13 53.81 -25.55
N HIS A 536 36.81 53.61 -25.38
CA HIS A 536 35.67 54.25 -26.10
C HIS A 536 35.55 54.05 -27.64
N ALA A 537 34.39 54.16 -28.31
CA ALA A 537 32.98 54.03 -27.92
C ALA A 537 32.04 53.98 -29.17
N LYS A 538 30.78 53.58 -28.93
CA LYS A 538 29.49 53.71 -29.68
C LYS A 538 29.06 52.43 -30.44
N ARG A 539 27.94 51.78 -30.09
CA ARG A 539 26.49 52.16 -30.20
C ARG A 539 26.09 52.37 -31.67
N SER A 540 25.01 51.79 -32.21
CA SER A 540 23.68 51.59 -31.56
C SER A 540 22.75 50.54 -32.21
N LYS A 541 21.96 49.86 -31.35
CA LYS A 541 20.49 49.57 -31.41
C LYS A 541 19.87 48.73 -32.57
N MET A 542 19.17 47.61 -32.31
CA MET A 542 17.86 47.36 -31.60
C MET A 542 16.66 47.55 -32.55
N ASP A 543 15.59 46.74 -32.59
CA ASP A 543 15.17 45.50 -31.87
C ASP A 543 14.66 44.44 -32.91
N GLU A 544 13.92 43.35 -32.67
CA GLU A 544 13.29 42.70 -31.50
C GLU A 544 13.05 41.19 -31.76
N VAL A 545 13.25 40.28 -30.78
CA VAL A 545 12.69 38.89 -30.76
C VAL A 545 12.44 38.43 -29.30
N VAL A 546 11.32 37.74 -29.09
CA VAL A 546 10.78 37.26 -27.80
C VAL A 546 11.54 36.05 -27.21
N GLU A 547 11.39 35.86 -25.90
CA GLU A 547 12.10 34.90 -25.03
C GLU A 547 12.21 33.44 -25.53
N HIS A 548 13.41 32.87 -25.35
CA HIS A 548 13.60 31.49 -24.89
C HIS A 548 14.73 31.46 -23.86
N LYS A 549 14.49 30.93 -22.66
CA LYS A 549 15.49 30.81 -21.58
C LYS A 549 16.49 29.70 -21.91
N PRO A 550 17.80 29.99 -22.12
CA PRO A 550 18.81 28.95 -22.19
C PRO A 550 19.14 28.46 -20.79
N ASN A 551 19.32 27.15 -20.64
CA ASN A 551 19.78 26.56 -19.38
C ASN A 551 21.12 27.19 -18.94
N LEU A 552 21.15 27.73 -17.72
CA LEU A 552 22.42 28.08 -17.07
C LEU A 552 23.16 26.79 -16.72
N LEU A 553 24.12 26.45 -17.58
CA LEU A 553 25.07 25.38 -17.34
C LEU A 553 25.83 25.64 -16.04
N HIS A 554 25.95 24.56 -15.26
CA HIS A 554 26.62 24.47 -13.98
C HIS A 554 27.97 25.21 -13.95
N ALA A 555 28.18 26.00 -12.89
CA ALA A 555 29.53 26.44 -12.53
C ALA A 555 30.43 25.21 -12.28
N PRO A 556 31.73 25.27 -12.63
CA PRO A 556 32.62 24.13 -12.45
C PRO A 556 32.72 23.74 -10.97
N PRO A 557 32.73 22.44 -10.63
CA PRO A 557 32.74 21.99 -9.25
C PRO A 557 34.00 22.48 -8.51
N LYS A 558 33.81 23.09 -7.33
CA LYS A 558 34.91 23.35 -6.38
C LYS A 558 35.59 22.01 -6.06
N LYS A 559 36.93 21.98 -6.02
CA LYS A 559 37.69 20.76 -5.64
C LYS A 559 37.27 20.29 -4.23
N PRO A 560 37.14 18.97 -3.99
CA PRO A 560 36.91 18.47 -2.64
C PRO A 560 38.05 18.90 -1.70
N ILE A 561 37.68 19.37 -0.51
CA ILE A 561 38.63 19.79 0.53
C ILE A 561 39.07 18.54 1.31
N GLU A 562 40.36 18.42 1.58
CA GLU A 562 40.96 17.36 2.39
C GLU A 562 40.56 17.55 3.87
N LYS A 563 39.87 16.55 4.44
CA LYS A 563 39.14 16.70 5.72
C LYS A 563 39.95 16.17 6.90
N ASP A 564 41.05 16.85 7.20
CA ASP A 564 41.88 16.52 8.35
C ASP A 564 41.11 16.78 9.67
N PRO A 565 40.98 15.78 10.57
CA PRO A 565 40.15 15.88 11.77
C PRO A 565 40.71 16.84 12.84
N LYS A 566 42.00 17.20 12.75
CA LYS A 566 42.68 18.10 13.72
C LYS A 566 42.54 19.60 13.41
N ILE A 567 42.36 19.95 12.15
CA ILE A 567 42.35 21.34 11.66
C ILE A 567 41.00 21.76 11.08
N THR A 568 39.97 20.91 11.20
CA THR A 568 38.65 21.17 10.59
C THR A 568 37.54 20.92 11.61
N VAL A 569 36.67 21.92 11.80
CA VAL A 569 35.45 21.79 12.61
C VAL A 569 34.21 21.55 11.76
N PHE A 570 33.24 20.83 12.32
CA PHE A 570 31.89 20.67 11.80
C PHE A 570 30.98 21.73 12.41
N VAL A 571 30.27 22.47 11.57
CA VAL A 571 29.37 23.55 11.99
C VAL A 571 27.94 23.18 11.58
N SER A 572 27.00 23.21 12.52
CA SER A 572 25.62 22.76 12.30
C SER A 572 24.57 23.71 12.86
N ASN A 573 23.29 23.46 12.54
CA ASN A 573 22.15 24.28 12.92
C ASN A 573 22.15 25.69 12.31
N LEU A 574 22.84 25.87 11.17
CA LEU A 574 22.89 27.15 10.43
C LEU A 574 21.49 27.56 9.94
N HIS A 575 21.22 28.86 9.88
CA HIS A 575 19.99 29.37 9.28
C HIS A 575 20.07 29.25 7.73
N PRO A 576 18.99 28.90 6.99
CA PRO A 576 19.09 28.64 5.55
C PRO A 576 19.53 29.82 4.67
N ARG A 577 19.57 31.04 5.20
CA ARG A 577 20.10 32.24 4.52
C ARG A 577 21.60 32.46 4.72
N VAL A 578 22.24 31.77 5.69
CA VAL A 578 23.66 31.90 6.01
C VAL A 578 24.52 31.37 4.86
N THR A 579 25.49 32.20 4.46
CA THR A 579 26.42 31.97 3.36
C THR A 579 27.85 31.75 3.86
N GLU A 580 28.76 31.41 2.95
CA GLU A 580 30.20 31.30 3.22
C GLU A 580 30.82 32.60 3.79
N ARG A 581 30.19 33.77 3.56
CA ARG A 581 30.68 35.07 4.03
C ARG A 581 30.41 35.27 5.52
N ASP A 582 29.19 34.98 5.96
CA ASP A 582 28.75 35.24 7.33
C ASP A 582 29.51 34.31 8.31
N LEU A 583 29.78 33.06 7.90
CA LEU A 583 30.68 32.15 8.62
C LEU A 583 32.11 32.67 8.72
N LYS A 584 32.59 33.43 7.73
CA LYS A 584 33.94 34.02 7.76
C LYS A 584 34.05 35.20 8.72
N GLU A 585 32.94 35.88 9.02
CA GLU A 585 32.93 36.95 10.03
C GLU A 585 33.05 36.39 11.46
N LEU A 586 32.45 35.23 11.74
CA LEU A 586 32.56 34.54 13.04
C LEU A 586 33.88 33.78 13.21
N PHE A 587 34.43 33.27 12.12
CA PHE A 587 35.70 32.55 12.07
C PHE A 587 36.68 33.27 11.13
N PRO A 588 37.20 34.46 11.51
CA PRO A 588 38.06 35.27 10.63
C PRO A 588 39.36 34.57 10.22
N ASN A 589 39.84 33.63 11.03
CA ASN A 589 41.04 32.82 10.76
C ASN A 589 40.74 31.58 9.88
N ALA A 590 39.50 31.39 9.41
CA ALA A 590 39.16 30.27 8.55
C ALA A 590 39.88 30.36 7.19
N VAL A 591 40.65 29.32 6.88
CA VAL A 591 41.36 29.14 5.60
C VAL A 591 40.36 28.73 4.51
N ASN A 592 39.44 27.82 4.85
CA ASN A 592 38.47 27.28 3.90
C ASN A 592 37.11 27.04 4.57
N ILE A 593 36.02 27.32 3.85
CA ILE A 593 34.64 27.21 4.34
C ILE A 593 33.80 26.52 3.26
N ASP A 594 33.17 25.41 3.62
CA ASP A 594 32.31 24.60 2.75
C ASP A 594 30.91 24.47 3.37
N VAL A 595 29.95 25.23 2.84
CA VAL A 595 28.53 25.14 3.24
C VAL A 595 27.84 24.12 2.36
N VAL A 596 27.36 23.02 2.94
CA VAL A 596 26.83 21.91 2.16
C VAL A 596 25.43 22.26 1.61
N LEU A 597 25.36 22.44 0.30
CA LEU A 597 24.10 22.66 -0.42
C LEU A 597 23.51 21.32 -0.90
N ASP A 598 22.18 21.28 -1.03
CA ASP A 598 21.45 20.17 -1.64
C ASP A 598 21.49 20.25 -3.18
N ARG A 599 21.11 19.17 -3.89
CA ARG A 599 21.07 19.09 -5.37
C ARG A 599 20.23 20.19 -6.04
N LYS A 600 19.33 20.84 -5.29
CA LYS A 600 18.48 21.97 -5.72
C LYS A 600 19.03 23.35 -5.29
N GLY A 601 20.30 23.43 -4.87
CA GLY A 601 20.97 24.69 -4.48
C GLY A 601 20.59 25.25 -3.10
N LYS A 602 19.81 24.52 -2.30
CA LYS A 602 19.31 24.96 -0.99
C LYS A 602 20.23 24.47 0.13
N SER A 603 20.59 25.34 1.08
CA SER A 603 21.50 24.98 2.17
C SER A 603 20.96 23.85 3.05
N ARG A 604 21.77 22.81 3.29
CA ARG A 604 21.45 21.72 4.23
C ARG A 604 21.62 22.12 5.70
N CYS A 605 21.92 23.40 5.97
CA CYS A 605 22.02 23.98 7.32
C CYS A 605 23.21 23.44 8.16
N PHE A 606 24.26 22.96 7.49
CA PHE A 606 25.55 22.59 8.08
C PHE A 606 26.69 22.82 7.09
N GLY A 607 27.92 22.88 7.60
CA GLY A 607 29.13 23.09 6.82
C GLY A 607 30.40 22.65 7.56
N TYR A 608 31.53 22.82 6.89
CA TYR A 608 32.86 22.53 7.41
C TYR A 608 33.73 23.79 7.36
N VAL A 609 34.49 24.04 8.41
CA VAL A 609 35.42 25.18 8.50
C VAL A 609 36.82 24.65 8.81
N GLN A 610 37.78 24.95 7.95
CA GLN A 610 39.17 24.52 8.06
C GLN A 610 40.06 25.70 8.49
N PHE A 611 40.91 25.46 9.48
CA PHE A 611 41.86 26.41 10.05
C PHE A 611 43.29 26.07 9.64
N ALA A 612 44.23 26.98 9.87
CA ALA A 612 45.65 26.76 9.57
C ALA A 612 46.37 26.01 10.71
N LYS A 613 45.85 26.09 11.94
CA LYS A 613 46.46 25.51 13.16
C LYS A 613 45.43 24.78 14.02
N GLU A 614 45.86 23.71 14.68
CA GLU A 614 45.07 22.94 15.66
C GLU A 614 44.62 23.80 16.86
N GLU A 615 45.43 24.81 17.25
CA GLU A 615 45.08 25.80 18.28
C GLU A 615 43.83 26.64 17.92
N GLU A 616 43.63 26.94 16.64
CA GLU A 616 42.48 27.72 16.16
C GLU A 616 41.19 26.87 16.14
N THR A 617 41.31 25.56 15.90
CA THR A 617 40.22 24.58 16.06
C THR A 617 39.64 24.62 17.48
N LEU A 618 40.51 24.66 18.50
CA LEU A 618 40.09 24.72 19.91
C LEU A 618 39.36 26.03 20.24
N VAL A 619 39.84 27.16 19.72
CA VAL A 619 39.16 28.48 19.88
C VAL A 619 37.81 28.50 19.16
N ALA A 620 37.67 27.80 18.03
CA ALA A 620 36.40 27.68 17.33
C ALA A 620 35.38 26.81 18.07
N LEU A 621 35.81 25.71 18.69
CA LEU A 621 34.96 24.86 19.55
C LEU A 621 34.46 25.62 20.79
N ALA A 622 35.27 26.52 21.35
CA ALA A 622 34.87 27.40 22.45
C ALA A 622 33.79 28.44 22.07
N ARG A 623 33.45 28.60 20.78
CA ARG A 623 32.38 29.49 20.27
C ARG A 623 31.06 28.75 19.96
N ASP A 624 30.85 27.57 20.54
CA ASP A 624 29.57 26.87 20.47
C ASP A 624 28.41 27.78 20.94
N ARG A 625 27.28 27.68 20.25
CA ARG A 625 26.01 28.41 20.48
C ARG A 625 25.99 29.91 20.14
N ALA A 626 27.00 30.45 19.49
CA ALA A 626 26.95 31.82 18.97
C ALA A 626 25.72 32.02 18.05
N PRO A 627 24.86 33.05 18.26
CA PRO A 627 23.67 33.25 17.46
C PRO A 627 23.98 33.90 16.09
N ILE A 628 23.50 33.30 15.00
CA ILE A 628 23.44 33.90 13.66
C ILE A 628 21.98 33.90 13.20
N ASP A 629 21.47 35.01 12.66
CA ASP A 629 20.08 35.12 12.18
C ASP A 629 19.04 34.65 13.23
N GLY A 630 19.31 34.89 14.53
CA GLY A 630 18.45 34.46 15.63
C GLY A 630 18.50 32.96 15.95
N ARG A 631 19.44 32.19 15.39
CA ARG A 631 19.61 30.75 15.63
C ARG A 631 21.01 30.44 16.19
N PRO A 632 21.13 29.72 17.32
CA PRO A 632 22.43 29.35 17.88
C PRO A 632 23.13 28.33 16.97
N VAL A 633 24.38 28.57 16.63
CA VAL A 633 25.18 27.69 15.78
C VAL A 633 26.00 26.74 16.62
N PHE A 634 26.00 25.45 16.26
CA PHE A 634 26.75 24.44 17.01
C PHE A 634 28.06 24.08 16.31
N VAL A 635 29.15 24.04 17.06
CA VAL A 635 30.50 23.74 16.56
C VAL A 635 31.03 22.48 17.23
N SER A 636 31.43 21.48 16.45
CA SER A 636 31.97 20.22 16.98
C SER A 636 33.17 19.72 16.16
N GLU A 637 33.97 18.84 16.76
CA GLU A 637 35.08 18.16 16.09
C GLU A 637 34.60 17.23 14.96
N ILE A 638 35.44 17.02 13.94
CA ILE A 638 35.17 16.04 12.90
C ILE A 638 35.60 14.65 13.36
N LYS A 639 34.61 13.80 13.65
CA LYS A 639 34.84 12.35 13.78
C LYS A 639 34.82 11.69 12.40
N PRO A 640 35.91 11.00 11.99
CA PRO A 640 36.06 10.48 10.62
C PRO A 640 35.03 9.40 10.31
N GLU A 641 34.76 8.49 11.25
CA GLU A 641 33.81 7.41 11.04
C GLU A 641 32.37 7.81 11.41
N ARG A 642 31.37 7.30 10.65
CA ARG A 642 29.95 7.60 10.89
C ARG A 642 29.44 6.93 12.18
N THR A 643 30.09 5.86 12.61
CA THR A 643 29.73 4.97 13.72
C THR A 643 30.05 5.55 15.10
N GLU A 644 31.07 6.40 15.21
CA GLU A 644 31.52 7.02 16.47
C GLU A 644 30.85 8.37 16.78
N ARG A 645 29.97 8.82 15.89
CA ARG A 645 29.19 10.06 16.02
C ARG A 645 28.05 9.87 17.01
N GLN A 646 28.38 9.76 18.29
CA GLN A 646 27.38 9.90 19.34
C GLN A 646 26.71 11.28 19.20
N PRO A 647 25.37 11.35 19.11
CA PRO A 647 24.68 12.62 19.17
C PRO A 647 24.92 13.23 20.55
N VAL A 648 25.57 14.40 20.58
CA VAL A 648 25.82 15.17 21.82
C VAL A 648 24.49 15.56 22.50
N PHE A 649 23.39 15.53 21.75
CA PHE A 649 22.05 15.71 22.28
C PHE A 649 21.48 14.41 22.88
N LYS A 650 21.72 14.19 24.17
CA LYS A 650 20.83 13.36 25.00
C LYS A 650 19.75 14.27 25.60
N TYR A 651 18.49 14.04 25.25
CA TYR A 651 17.38 14.44 26.13
C TYR A 651 17.48 13.61 27.40
N ALA A 652 17.13 14.16 28.57
CA ALA A 652 16.91 13.33 29.74
C ALA A 652 15.73 12.39 29.44
N THR A 653 15.96 11.08 29.51
CA THR A 653 14.94 10.06 29.21
C THR A 653 14.16 9.62 30.44
N GLY A 654 14.22 10.40 31.53
CA GLY A 654 13.37 10.25 32.71
C GLY A 654 12.27 11.31 32.72
N ALA A 655 11.27 11.13 33.58
CA ALA A 655 10.32 12.20 33.87
C ALA A 655 11.08 13.37 34.54
N GLU A 656 11.02 14.55 33.95
CA GLU A 656 11.58 15.77 34.54
C GLU A 656 10.56 16.29 35.56
N GLU A 657 10.59 15.75 36.78
CA GLU A 657 9.58 16.01 37.84
C GLU A 657 9.48 17.48 38.26
N ASN A 658 10.51 18.28 37.95
CA ASN A 658 10.57 19.72 38.18
C ASN A 658 10.04 20.54 36.98
N LYS A 659 9.64 19.91 35.88
CA LYS A 659 9.25 20.57 34.63
C LYS A 659 7.83 20.17 34.22
N LEU A 660 7.00 21.17 33.95
CA LEU A 660 5.63 20.98 33.49
C LEU A 660 5.52 21.22 31.99
N PHE A 661 4.70 20.40 31.34
CA PHE A 661 4.23 20.52 29.98
C PHE A 661 2.83 21.15 29.99
N VAL A 662 2.67 22.29 29.33
CA VAL A 662 1.41 23.05 29.24
C VAL A 662 0.90 22.99 27.81
N ARG A 663 -0.34 22.56 27.62
CA ARG A 663 -1.02 22.42 26.32
C ARG A 663 -2.35 23.19 26.33
N GLY A 664 -2.74 23.76 25.19
CA GLY A 664 -4.01 24.48 25.05
C GLY A 664 -3.89 25.99 25.29
N LEU A 665 -2.67 26.54 25.21
CA LEU A 665 -2.45 27.97 25.29
C LEU A 665 -2.87 28.66 23.98
N PRO A 666 -3.50 29.86 24.03
CA PRO A 666 -3.78 30.65 22.84
C PRO A 666 -2.52 30.93 22.01
N VAL A 667 -2.66 30.91 20.68
CA VAL A 667 -1.53 30.99 19.73
C VAL A 667 -0.76 32.32 19.83
N ASP A 668 -1.45 33.38 20.25
CA ASP A 668 -0.92 34.74 20.32
C ASP A 668 -0.19 35.06 21.64
N LYS A 669 -0.18 34.13 22.62
CA LYS A 669 0.46 34.37 23.93
C LYS A 669 1.98 34.42 23.85
N THR A 670 2.53 35.42 24.53
CA THR A 670 3.98 35.65 24.68
C THR A 670 4.54 34.92 25.91
N VAL A 671 5.86 34.77 25.97
CA VAL A 671 6.57 34.12 27.09
C VAL A 671 6.26 34.83 28.42
N GLU A 672 6.27 36.16 28.43
CA GLU A 672 6.01 37.00 29.61
C GLU A 672 4.59 36.85 30.19
N GLU A 673 3.61 36.46 29.38
CA GLU A 673 2.24 36.25 29.83
C GLU A 673 2.05 34.87 30.45
N ILE A 674 2.73 33.86 29.91
CA ILE A 674 2.76 32.52 30.51
C ILE A 674 3.50 32.58 31.84
N GLU A 675 4.62 33.29 31.90
CA GLU A 675 5.34 33.56 33.15
C GLU A 675 4.43 34.20 34.21
N LYS A 676 3.59 35.20 33.85
CA LYS A 676 2.60 35.80 34.77
C LYS A 676 1.58 34.79 35.30
N VAL A 677 1.12 33.83 34.50
CA VAL A 677 0.17 32.78 34.94
C VAL A 677 0.82 31.84 35.97
N PHE A 678 2.08 31.46 35.76
CA PHE A 678 2.79 30.56 36.67
C PHE A 678 3.52 31.27 37.82
N LYS A 679 3.59 32.62 37.83
CA LYS A 679 4.32 33.44 38.80
C LYS A 679 3.99 33.17 40.27
N ALA A 680 2.78 32.71 40.59
CA ALA A 680 2.41 32.35 41.96
C ALA A 680 3.17 31.14 42.52
N TYR A 681 3.96 30.44 41.69
CA TYR A 681 4.72 29.23 42.01
C TYR A 681 6.21 29.33 41.64
N ASP A 682 6.72 30.56 41.40
CA ASP A 682 8.13 30.87 41.12
C ASP A 682 8.80 30.00 40.01
N PRO A 683 8.41 30.19 38.73
CA PRO A 683 9.03 29.49 37.60
C PRO A 683 10.45 29.99 37.31
N VAL A 684 11.34 29.08 36.94
CA VAL A 684 12.78 29.32 36.66
C VAL A 684 13.02 29.58 35.16
N ASP A 685 12.34 28.86 34.28
CA ASP A 685 12.38 29.06 32.82
C ASP A 685 11.02 28.76 32.17
N VAL A 686 10.68 29.50 31.12
CA VAL A 686 9.42 29.35 30.36
C VAL A 686 9.74 29.28 28.87
N ARG A 687 9.59 28.09 28.28
CA ARG A 687 9.92 27.82 26.89
C ARG A 687 8.68 27.50 26.05
N VAL A 688 8.26 28.44 25.21
CA VAL A 688 7.19 28.23 24.22
C VAL A 688 7.70 27.41 23.02
N VAL A 689 6.91 26.45 22.57
CA VAL A 689 7.23 25.62 21.39
C VAL A 689 6.72 26.31 20.13
N THR A 690 7.63 26.78 19.28
CA THR A 690 7.31 27.42 18.00
C THR A 690 7.40 26.43 16.81
N LYS A 691 6.66 26.75 15.75
CA LYS A 691 6.72 26.10 14.43
C LYS A 691 7.92 26.63 13.64
N ARG A 692 8.26 25.96 12.53
CA ARG A 692 9.37 26.31 11.63
C ARG A 692 9.27 27.71 10.98
N ASN A 693 8.10 28.34 11.06
CA ASN A 693 7.80 29.71 10.60
C ASN A 693 7.74 30.75 11.75
N GLY A 694 8.10 30.38 12.99
CA GLY A 694 8.12 31.27 14.16
C GLY A 694 6.82 31.33 14.97
N GLN A 695 5.69 30.84 14.46
CA GLN A 695 4.40 30.87 15.17
C GLN A 695 4.34 29.85 16.31
N SER A 696 3.76 30.20 17.46
CA SER A 696 3.56 29.31 18.60
C SER A 696 2.67 28.10 18.26
N LYS A 697 2.91 26.95 18.93
CA LYS A 697 2.07 25.74 18.83
C LYS A 697 0.96 25.66 19.88
N GLY A 698 0.78 26.67 20.73
CA GLY A 698 -0.11 26.60 21.90
C GLY A 698 0.38 25.61 22.97
N ILE A 699 1.71 25.42 23.02
CA ILE A 699 2.41 24.48 23.90
C ILE A 699 3.61 25.19 24.52
N ALA A 700 3.79 25.04 25.83
CA ALA A 700 4.95 25.56 26.56
C ALA A 700 5.51 24.51 27.53
N TYR A 701 6.78 24.65 27.90
CA TYR A 701 7.40 23.97 29.02
C TYR A 701 7.75 25.00 30.09
N VAL A 702 7.41 24.72 31.35
CA VAL A 702 7.71 25.58 32.50
C VAL A 702 8.58 24.79 33.47
N GLU A 703 9.75 25.29 33.81
CA GLU A 703 10.69 24.66 34.74
C GLU A 703 10.65 25.34 36.10
N PHE A 704 10.73 24.56 37.18
CA PHE A 704 10.68 25.02 38.57
C PHE A 704 11.92 24.55 39.34
N ASP A 705 12.32 25.31 40.36
CA ASP A 705 13.50 24.98 41.18
C ASP A 705 13.26 23.72 42.04
N THR A 706 12.00 23.48 42.45
CA THR A 706 11.62 22.33 43.29
C THR A 706 10.44 21.55 42.73
N ARG A 707 10.48 20.22 42.89
CA ARG A 707 9.38 19.29 42.59
C ARG A 707 8.07 19.65 43.30
N GLU A 708 8.16 20.19 44.52
CA GLU A 708 6.98 20.60 45.28
C GLU A 708 6.27 21.81 44.67
N ALA A 709 7.03 22.79 44.14
CA ALA A 709 6.45 23.91 43.40
C ALA A 709 5.76 23.44 42.11
N ALA A 710 6.41 22.56 41.34
CA ALA A 710 5.84 21.96 40.14
C ALA A 710 4.53 21.19 40.43
N ASN A 711 4.49 20.36 41.48
CA ASN A 711 3.27 19.64 41.87
C ASN A 711 2.14 20.56 42.37
N LYS A 712 2.46 21.66 43.07
CA LYS A 712 1.47 22.66 43.49
C LYS A 712 0.88 23.42 42.30
N ALA A 713 1.71 23.83 41.34
CA ALA A 713 1.28 24.46 40.10
C ALA A 713 0.42 23.50 39.26
N LEU A 714 0.80 22.23 39.15
CA LEU A 714 0.06 21.19 38.45
C LEU A 714 -1.38 21.04 38.99
N LEU A 715 -1.53 20.85 40.30
CA LEU A 715 -2.84 20.63 40.94
C LEU A 715 -3.76 21.86 40.91
N ALA A 716 -3.20 23.07 40.79
CA ALA A 716 -3.96 24.31 40.83
C ALA A 716 -4.30 24.89 39.44
N LEU A 717 -3.52 24.55 38.40
CA LEU A 717 -3.64 25.14 37.07
C LEU A 717 -4.11 24.16 35.99
N ASP A 718 -4.07 22.83 36.21
CA ASP A 718 -4.68 21.89 35.28
C ASP A 718 -6.20 22.10 35.16
N GLN A 719 -6.70 22.08 33.93
CA GLN A 719 -8.09 22.39 33.56
C GLN A 719 -8.59 23.81 33.89
N THR A 720 -7.71 24.74 34.24
CA THR A 720 -8.11 26.16 34.36
C THR A 720 -8.37 26.79 33.00
N THR A 721 -9.24 27.80 32.96
CA THR A 721 -9.58 28.52 31.72
C THR A 721 -8.77 29.81 31.61
N VAL A 722 -7.90 29.90 30.60
CA VAL A 722 -7.15 31.11 30.24
C VAL A 722 -7.76 31.69 28.96
N GLU A 723 -8.37 32.86 29.07
CA GLU A 723 -8.98 33.59 27.93
C GLU A 723 -9.97 32.76 27.08
N GLY A 724 -10.76 31.91 27.74
CA GLY A 724 -11.76 31.05 27.11
C GLY A 724 -11.23 29.72 26.56
N GLN A 725 -9.93 29.44 26.69
CA GLN A 725 -9.34 28.12 26.40
C GLN A 725 -8.95 27.39 27.69
N VAL A 726 -9.34 26.11 27.78
CA VAL A 726 -8.96 25.24 28.90
C VAL A 726 -7.53 24.76 28.69
N ILE A 727 -6.63 25.07 29.62
CA ILE A 727 -5.26 24.57 29.59
C ILE A 727 -5.15 23.21 30.28
N THR A 728 -4.31 22.34 29.72
CA THR A 728 -3.91 21.07 30.36
C THR A 728 -2.46 21.21 30.81
N VAL A 729 -2.19 20.91 32.07
CA VAL A 729 -0.85 20.92 32.67
C VAL A 729 -0.51 19.48 33.07
N ALA A 730 0.67 19.01 32.68
CA ALA A 730 1.15 17.66 32.99
C ALA A 730 2.64 17.68 33.36
N VAL A 731 3.14 16.68 34.08
CA VAL A 731 4.59 16.53 34.30
C VAL A 731 5.28 16.18 32.97
N SER A 732 6.43 16.79 32.70
CA SER A 732 7.19 16.62 31.47
C SER A 732 7.80 15.20 31.39
N ALA A 733 7.09 14.30 30.73
CA ALA A 733 7.53 12.96 30.38
C ALA A 733 7.77 12.87 28.86
N PRO A 734 8.99 13.15 28.36
CA PRO A 734 9.29 12.99 26.93
C PRO A 734 9.20 11.50 26.55
N PRO A 735 8.56 11.15 25.41
CA PRO A 735 8.45 9.76 24.97
C PRO A 735 9.84 9.17 24.66
N PRO A 736 10.11 7.91 25.03
CA PRO A 736 11.44 7.33 24.93
C PRO A 736 11.92 7.21 23.47
N PRO A 737 13.23 7.38 23.21
CA PRO A 737 13.78 7.28 21.86
C PRO A 737 13.74 5.84 21.32
N LYS A 738 13.45 5.68 20.03
CA LYS A 738 13.36 4.36 19.38
C LYS A 738 14.72 3.64 19.34
N GLY A 739 14.87 2.61 20.17
CA GLY A 739 15.50 1.34 19.80
C GLY A 739 16.81 0.93 20.50
N LYS A 740 16.75 -0.15 21.31
CA LYS A 740 17.50 -1.41 21.11
C LYS A 740 17.19 -2.46 22.19
N GLN A 741 16.86 -3.68 21.72
CA GLN A 741 16.84 -4.99 22.42
C GLN A 741 15.99 -5.19 23.71
N GLY A 742 15.05 -6.14 23.61
CA GLY A 742 15.08 -7.36 24.44
C GLY A 742 14.47 -7.34 25.84
N GLU A 743 13.39 -8.12 26.02
CA GLU A 743 13.02 -8.82 27.28
C GLU A 743 12.90 -8.00 28.60
N GLN A 744 11.69 -7.56 28.95
CA GLN A 744 10.69 -8.40 29.66
C GLN A 744 9.39 -7.64 29.98
N VAL A 745 8.30 -8.41 30.01
CA VAL A 745 6.90 -8.07 30.33
C VAL A 745 6.63 -8.48 31.80
N PRO A 746 5.54 -8.16 32.54
CA PRO A 746 4.46 -7.14 32.40
C PRO A 746 4.30 -6.22 33.65
N ARG A 747 3.44 -5.19 33.58
CA ARG A 747 2.13 -5.12 34.29
C ARG A 747 1.39 -3.82 33.97
N GLY A 748 0.07 -3.87 33.89
CA GLY A 748 -0.78 -2.69 33.64
C GLY A 748 -1.96 -2.59 34.61
N SER A 749 -2.93 -1.76 34.21
CA SER A 749 -4.27 -1.58 34.79
C SER A 749 -4.36 -0.75 36.08
N SER A 750 -5.25 0.25 36.10
CA SER A 750 -6.54 0.10 36.81
C SER A 750 -7.47 1.32 36.65
N GLY A 751 -8.79 1.04 36.67
CA GLY A 751 -9.86 2.02 36.83
C GLY A 751 -11.08 1.74 35.94
N GLY A 752 -12.15 1.08 36.39
CA GLY A 752 -12.39 0.41 37.68
C GLY A 752 -13.87 0.01 37.87
N ALA A 753 -14.13 -0.97 38.76
CA ALA A 753 -15.42 -1.56 39.14
C ALA A 753 -16.15 -2.43 38.07
N GLY A 754 -16.76 -3.59 38.41
CA GLY A 754 -16.74 -4.33 39.68
C GLY A 754 -17.98 -5.22 39.87
N GLY A 755 -17.84 -6.54 39.75
CA GLY A 755 -18.94 -7.50 39.99
C GLY A 755 -18.52 -8.93 39.65
N ALA A 756 -18.74 -9.89 40.56
CA ALA A 756 -18.16 -11.23 40.45
C ALA A 756 -19.07 -12.24 39.71
N ALA A 757 -18.49 -12.95 38.74
CA ALA A 757 -19.01 -14.20 38.19
C ALA A 757 -17.83 -15.12 37.81
N SER A 758 -18.08 -16.42 37.74
CA SER A 758 -17.06 -17.47 37.64
C SER A 758 -16.38 -17.58 36.27
N GLY A 759 -15.04 -17.50 36.27
CA GLY A 759 -14.17 -18.31 35.40
C GLY A 759 -14.38 -18.26 33.88
N GLU A 760 -14.14 -17.12 33.24
CA GLU A 760 -13.86 -17.07 31.80
C GLU A 760 -12.44 -16.51 31.53
N PRO A 761 -11.64 -17.14 30.65
CA PRO A 761 -10.38 -16.57 30.16
C PRO A 761 -10.60 -15.29 29.34
N TRP A 762 -9.59 -14.42 29.27
CA TRP A 762 -9.61 -13.17 28.50
C TRP A 762 -9.61 -13.42 26.98
N ARG A 763 -10.81 -13.50 26.38
CA ARG A 763 -11.01 -13.61 24.92
C ARG A 763 -10.83 -12.27 24.20
N ASN A 764 -10.42 -12.31 22.93
CA ASN A 764 -10.48 -11.17 22.01
C ASN A 764 -11.91 -10.62 21.94
N ALA A 765 -12.11 -9.33 22.27
CA ALA A 765 -13.46 -8.75 22.30
C ALA A 765 -14.20 -8.77 20.94
N ARG A 766 -13.45 -8.89 19.83
CA ARG A 766 -13.98 -8.96 18.45
C ARG A 766 -14.29 -10.40 17.97
N SER A 767 -13.73 -11.44 18.58
CA SER A 767 -14.03 -12.84 18.16
C SER A 767 -15.40 -13.28 18.62
N ARG A 768 -15.85 -12.73 19.75
CA ARG A 768 -17.06 -13.11 20.50
C ARG A 768 -18.25 -13.26 19.57
N LEU A 769 -18.55 -14.50 19.22
CA LEU A 769 -19.81 -14.87 18.60
C LEU A 769 -20.93 -14.42 19.55
N GLN A 770 -21.89 -13.65 19.06
CA GLN A 770 -23.16 -13.42 19.78
C GLN A 770 -24.02 -14.69 19.69
N VAL A 771 -23.54 -15.79 20.27
CA VAL A 771 -24.29 -17.05 20.33
C VAL A 771 -25.58 -16.78 21.13
N PRO A 772 -26.77 -16.90 20.52
CA PRO A 772 -27.99 -16.71 21.27
C PRO A 772 -28.08 -17.80 22.35
N VAL A 773 -28.45 -17.41 23.57
CA VAL A 773 -28.67 -18.33 24.73
C VAL A 773 -29.82 -19.35 24.48
N MET A 774 -30.36 -19.40 23.26
CA MET A 774 -31.47 -20.25 22.84
C MET A 774 -31.09 -21.72 22.55
N MET A 775 -29.81 -22.10 22.57
CA MET A 775 -29.42 -23.52 22.56
C MET A 775 -29.56 -24.23 23.92
N VAL A 776 -30.06 -23.54 24.96
CA VAL A 776 -30.50 -24.20 26.20
C VAL A 776 -32.01 -24.47 26.13
N PRO A 777 -32.47 -25.74 26.14
CA PRO A 777 -33.88 -26.05 26.30
C PRO A 777 -34.44 -25.36 27.55
N ARG A 778 -35.59 -24.71 27.42
CA ARG A 778 -36.22 -23.84 28.44
C ARG A 778 -36.52 -24.52 29.80
N ALA A 779 -36.28 -25.82 29.90
CA ALA A 779 -36.41 -26.65 31.10
C ALA A 779 -35.16 -26.66 32.01
N VAL A 780 -34.01 -26.10 31.59
CA VAL A 780 -32.72 -26.20 32.34
C VAL A 780 -32.21 -24.83 32.83
N GLN A 781 -33.09 -23.85 33.04
CA GLN A 781 -32.74 -22.63 33.78
C GLN A 781 -32.96 -22.83 35.29
N ALA A 782 -31.96 -23.35 35.98
CA ALA A 782 -31.92 -23.37 37.44
C ALA A 782 -31.81 -21.93 37.96
N LYS A 783 -32.91 -21.38 38.51
CA LYS A 783 -32.88 -20.08 39.19
C LYS A 783 -31.93 -20.13 40.39
N GLY A 784 -30.86 -19.35 40.35
CA GLY A 784 -29.94 -19.19 41.47
C GLY A 784 -30.64 -18.68 42.72
N ALA A 785 -30.37 -19.31 43.86
CA ALA A 785 -30.98 -18.96 45.13
C ALA A 785 -30.42 -17.63 45.68
N GLY A 786 -31.13 -16.53 45.43
CA GLY A 786 -30.92 -15.29 46.15
C GLY A 786 -31.39 -15.42 47.60
N LYS A 787 -30.50 -15.16 48.56
CA LYS A 787 -30.87 -15.05 49.98
C LYS A 787 -31.83 -13.86 50.17
N SER A 788 -32.92 -14.08 50.87
CA SER A 788 -33.78 -13.03 51.43
C SER A 788 -33.66 -13.04 52.96
N ASP A 789 -33.54 -11.84 53.55
CA ASP A 789 -33.83 -11.63 54.97
C ASP A 789 -35.32 -11.22 55.14
N PRO A 790 -35.91 -11.41 56.34
CA PRO A 790 -37.36 -11.63 56.45
C PRO A 790 -38.18 -10.37 56.78
N SER A 791 -39.37 -10.25 56.18
CA SER A 791 -40.51 -9.56 56.80
C SER A 791 -41.86 -9.93 56.18
N ALA A 792 -42.91 -9.91 57.02
CA ALA A 792 -44.34 -9.77 56.70
C ALA A 792 -45.08 -10.83 55.86
N ASN A 793 -45.60 -11.84 56.57
CA ASN A 793 -47.03 -12.22 56.64
C ASN A 793 -47.91 -12.33 55.36
N GLY A 794 -48.43 -13.53 55.09
CA GLY A 794 -49.56 -13.75 54.18
C GLY A 794 -49.91 -15.25 54.08
N GLY A 795 -51.03 -15.68 54.68
CA GLY A 795 -51.38 -17.10 54.81
C GLY A 795 -52.11 -17.71 53.62
N GLY A 796 -51.86 -19.00 53.35
CA GLY A 796 -52.59 -19.81 52.37
C GLY A 796 -52.24 -21.29 52.52
N THR A 797 -53.26 -22.15 52.65
CA THR A 797 -53.13 -23.60 52.92
C THR A 797 -52.86 -24.41 51.64
N GLY A 798 -51.86 -25.30 51.65
CA GLY A 798 -51.62 -26.26 50.56
C GLY A 798 -50.52 -27.28 50.90
N GLU A 799 -50.77 -28.54 50.56
CA GLU A 799 -49.99 -29.74 50.93
C GLU A 799 -48.46 -29.67 50.73
N ALA A 800 -47.72 -30.42 51.56
CA ALA A 800 -46.28 -30.56 51.43
C ALA A 800 -45.87 -31.31 50.15
N PRO A 801 -44.79 -30.90 49.46
CA PRO A 801 -44.38 -31.53 48.21
C PRO A 801 -43.88 -32.97 48.43
N LYS A 802 -44.44 -33.91 47.67
CA LYS A 802 -44.08 -35.33 47.66
C LYS A 802 -42.62 -35.52 47.24
N LYS A 803 -41.96 -36.52 47.82
CA LYS A 803 -40.52 -36.75 47.62
C LYS A 803 -40.26 -37.50 46.30
N ASN A 804 -39.04 -37.42 45.79
CA ASN A 804 -38.62 -38.08 44.55
C ASN A 804 -38.77 -39.62 44.56
N SER A 805 -38.99 -40.25 45.72
CA SER A 805 -39.43 -41.65 45.84
C SER A 805 -40.80 -41.86 45.20
N ASP A 806 -41.75 -40.97 45.48
CA ASP A 806 -43.17 -41.15 45.20
C ASP A 806 -43.45 -40.99 43.70
N PHE A 807 -42.67 -40.15 43.02
CA PHE A 807 -42.66 -40.04 41.56
C PHE A 807 -42.07 -41.28 40.87
N ARG A 808 -41.18 -42.02 41.53
CA ARG A 808 -40.53 -43.22 40.98
C ARG A 808 -41.50 -44.40 40.93
N ASP A 809 -42.32 -44.55 41.97
CA ASP A 809 -43.37 -45.57 42.04
C ASP A 809 -44.56 -45.24 41.12
N MET A 810 -44.80 -43.95 40.84
CA MET A 810 -45.84 -43.51 39.91
C MET A 810 -45.51 -43.81 38.44
N LEU A 811 -44.22 -43.85 38.07
CA LEU A 811 -43.74 -44.13 36.72
C LEU A 811 -43.54 -45.62 36.40
N LEU A 812 -43.49 -46.49 37.41
CA LEU A 812 -43.19 -47.92 37.22
C LEU A 812 -44.43 -48.85 37.20
N ASN A 813 -45.63 -48.32 37.46
CA ASN A 813 -46.88 -49.07 37.32
C ASN A 813 -47.42 -49.09 35.87
N LEU A 814 -46.62 -49.68 34.98
CA LEU A 814 -47.15 -50.30 33.76
C LEU A 814 -47.95 -51.56 34.15
N LYS A 815 -49.26 -51.59 33.87
CA LYS A 815 -49.99 -52.85 33.68
C LYS A 815 -51.36 -52.67 33.01
N LYS A 816 -51.45 -53.34 31.85
CA LYS A 816 -52.61 -54.06 31.29
C LYS A 816 -53.81 -53.26 30.79
#